data_AF-A0A452CCN5-F1
#
_entry.id   AF-A0A452CCN5-F1
#
_cell.length_a   1.000
_cell.length_b   1.000
_cell.length_c   1.000
_cell.angle_alpha   90.00
_cell.angle_beta   90.00
_cell.angle_gamma   90.00
#
_symmetry.space_group_name_H-M   'P 1'
#
loop_
_entity.id
_entity.type
_entity.pdbx_description
1 polymer ?
#
loop_
_entity_poly.entity_id
_entity_poly.type
_entity_poly.pdbx_seq_one_letter_code
_entity_poly.pdbx_strand_id
1 'polypeptide(L)'
;MTLLSGPRPCRNNVGSIKKHQGDKFNPVCLKMTTKRSLFVRLVPCRCLRGEEETVTTLDYSHCSLEQVPKEIFTFEKTLEELYLDANQIEELPKQLFNCQSLHKLSLPDNDLTTLPASIANLINLRELDVSKNGIQEFPENIKNCKVLTVVEASVNPISKLPDGFSQLLNLTQLYLNDAFLEFLPANFGRLTKLQILELRENQLKMLPKTMNRLTQLERLDLGSNEFTEVPEVLEQLSGLKEFWMDGNRLTFIPGFIGSLKQLTYLDVSKNNIEMVEEGISACENLQDLLLSSNSLQQLPETIGSLKNVTTLKIDENQLMYLPDSIGGLVSIEELDCSFNELEALPSSIGQLTNIRTFAADHNYLQQLPPEIGSWKNITVLFLHSNKLETLPEEMGDMQKLKVINLSDNRLKNLPFSFTKLQQLTAMWLSDNQSKPLIPLQKETDSETQKMVLTNYMFPQQPRTEDVMFISDNESFNPSLWEEQRKQRAQVAFECDEDKDEREAPPREGNLKRYPTPYPDELKNMVKTVQTIVHRLKDEETNEDSGKDLKPHEDQQVVNNDVGVKTSESTTAVRSKADEREKYMIGNSIPKTSEPEAEMIQRIQILYQMKLHTIAIRITATVLLHLGCLIQFLLILIVVKIPHSALQ
;
A
#
# COMPACT_ATOMS: atom_id res chain seq x y z
N MET A 1 -1.19 8.96 -53.29
CA MET A 1 -1.41 10.00 -52.26
C MET A 1 -1.02 9.40 -50.92
N THR A 2 -0.09 10.07 -50.24
CA THR A 2 0.32 9.94 -48.83
C THR A 2 0.87 8.59 -48.33
N LEU A 3 2.21 8.56 -48.39
CA LEU A 3 3.17 7.79 -47.59
C LEU A 3 3.03 8.10 -46.08
N LEU A 4 3.38 7.13 -45.23
CA LEU A 4 4.40 7.26 -44.17
C LEU A 4 4.55 5.93 -43.42
N SER A 5 5.60 5.19 -43.77
CA SER A 5 6.12 4.04 -43.03
C SER A 5 7.54 4.36 -42.58
N GLY A 6 7.73 4.57 -41.27
CA GLY A 6 9.06 4.66 -40.67
C GLY A 6 9.65 3.27 -40.43
N PRO A 7 10.99 3.15 -40.47
CA PRO A 7 11.63 2.09 -39.69
C PRO A 7 12.85 2.56 -38.88
N ARG A 8 12.82 2.15 -37.61
CA ARG A 8 13.88 1.61 -36.72
C ARG A 8 15.24 2.34 -36.57
N PRO A 9 15.78 2.41 -35.33
CA PRO A 9 17.11 2.91 -35.05
C PRO A 9 18.18 1.84 -35.28
N CYS A 10 19.31 2.21 -35.89
CA CYS A 10 20.52 1.39 -35.95
C CYS A 10 21.57 1.92 -34.96
N ARG A 11 22.08 0.99 -34.14
CA ARG A 11 23.29 1.08 -33.33
C ARG A 11 24.50 1.44 -34.21
N ASN A 12 25.46 2.17 -33.65
CA ASN A 12 26.87 1.96 -33.94
C ASN A 12 27.74 2.34 -32.74
N ASN A 13 28.49 1.34 -32.27
CA ASN A 13 29.65 1.44 -31.40
C ASN A 13 30.82 2.07 -32.17
N VAL A 14 31.57 2.96 -31.51
CA VAL A 14 33.03 3.10 -31.73
C VAL A 14 33.65 3.40 -30.37
N GLY A 15 34.50 2.50 -29.88
CA GLY A 15 35.39 2.77 -28.75
C GLY A 15 36.70 3.39 -29.23
N SER A 16 37.30 4.29 -28.43
CA SER A 16 38.73 4.28 -28.06
C SER A 16 39.22 5.65 -27.52
N ILE A 17 39.86 5.55 -26.36
CA ILE A 17 41.01 6.34 -25.86
C ILE A 17 40.75 7.73 -25.23
N LYS A 18 41.15 7.80 -23.95
CA LYS A 18 41.32 8.95 -23.06
C LYS A 18 41.91 10.20 -23.74
N LYS A 19 41.32 11.36 -23.45
CA LYS A 19 42.03 12.62 -23.23
C LYS A 19 41.18 13.58 -22.40
N HIS A 20 41.69 13.94 -21.22
CA HIS A 20 41.28 15.13 -20.50
C HIS A 20 41.35 16.35 -21.43
N GLN A 21 40.25 17.09 -21.59
CA GLN A 21 40.28 18.53 -21.86
C GLN A 21 38.87 19.14 -21.85
N GLY A 22 38.63 19.98 -20.85
CA GLY A 22 37.87 21.23 -20.98
C GLY A 22 36.36 21.12 -20.93
N ASP A 23 35.78 21.69 -19.87
CA ASP A 23 34.40 22.13 -19.76
C ASP A 23 33.86 22.64 -21.10
N LYS A 24 33.03 21.84 -21.75
CA LYS A 24 32.20 22.26 -22.86
C LYS A 24 30.76 22.14 -22.42
N PHE A 25 30.27 23.26 -21.91
CA PHE A 25 28.86 23.63 -21.81
C PHE A 25 28.05 23.00 -22.94
N ASN A 26 27.06 22.18 -22.58
CA ASN A 26 26.02 21.75 -23.49
C ASN A 26 24.87 22.78 -23.37
N PRO A 27 24.66 23.68 -24.35
CA PRO A 27 23.72 24.80 -24.22
C PRO A 27 22.24 24.37 -24.36
N VAL A 28 21.94 23.08 -24.22
CA VAL A 28 20.63 22.50 -24.53
C VAL A 28 19.69 22.47 -23.32
N CYS A 29 20.21 22.57 -22.09
CA CYS A 29 19.38 22.42 -20.88
C CYS A 29 19.08 23.71 -20.12
N LEU A 30 19.57 24.87 -20.56
CA LEU A 30 19.39 26.12 -19.81
C LEU A 30 18.14 26.87 -20.26
N LYS A 31 17.08 26.87 -19.46
CA LYS A 31 15.98 27.83 -19.63
C LYS A 31 16.16 28.98 -18.64
N MET A 32 16.61 30.12 -19.15
CA MET A 32 16.53 31.39 -18.42
C MET A 32 15.22 32.07 -18.80
N THR A 33 14.38 32.38 -17.82
CA THR A 33 13.23 33.26 -18.02
C THR A 33 13.50 34.61 -17.37
N THR A 34 13.47 35.64 -18.20
CA THR A 34 13.44 37.04 -17.77
C THR A 34 11.97 37.48 -17.73
N LYS A 35 11.62 38.47 -16.91
CA LYS A 35 10.22 38.95 -16.73
C LYS A 35 9.58 39.57 -18.00
N ARG A 36 10.13 39.36 -19.21
CA ARG A 36 9.52 39.73 -20.50
C ARG A 36 9.79 38.67 -21.58
N SER A 37 8.74 38.04 -22.09
CA SER A 37 8.80 37.24 -23.31
C SER A 37 8.66 38.14 -24.53
N LEU A 38 9.68 38.20 -25.40
CA LEU A 38 9.57 38.28 -26.87
C LEU A 38 10.96 38.41 -27.53
N PHE A 39 11.25 37.46 -28.42
CA PHE A 39 12.35 37.47 -29.38
C PHE A 39 12.26 38.68 -30.32
N VAL A 40 13.23 39.62 -30.28
CA VAL A 40 13.63 40.39 -31.47
C VAL A 40 15.13 40.66 -31.47
N ARG A 41 15.79 40.19 -32.53
CA ARG A 41 17.19 40.40 -32.89
C ARG A 41 17.43 41.91 -33.13
N LEU A 42 18.17 42.58 -32.26
CA LEU A 42 18.58 43.98 -32.45
C LEU A 42 20.10 44.13 -32.49
N VAL A 43 20.55 44.72 -33.60
CA VAL A 43 21.93 45.12 -33.89
C VAL A 43 22.41 46.11 -32.80
N PRO A 44 23.67 46.06 -32.34
CA PRO A 44 24.12 46.90 -31.23
C PRO A 44 24.22 48.37 -31.68
N CYS A 45 23.26 49.20 -31.29
CA CYS A 45 23.37 50.65 -31.35
C CYS A 45 23.82 51.16 -29.97
N ARG A 46 24.91 51.94 -29.92
CA ARG A 46 25.56 52.47 -28.69
C ARG A 46 24.73 53.51 -27.90
N CYS A 47 23.40 53.53 -28.06
CA CYS A 47 22.50 54.53 -27.48
C CYS A 47 21.54 53.96 -26.43
N LEU A 48 21.49 52.64 -26.23
CA LEU A 48 20.71 52.01 -25.17
C LEU A 48 21.68 51.62 -24.05
N ARG A 49 21.68 52.36 -22.94
CA ARG A 49 22.10 51.78 -21.66
C ARG A 49 21.14 50.63 -21.41
N GLY A 50 21.59 49.41 -21.68
CA GLY A 50 20.78 48.21 -21.48
C GLY A 50 20.33 48.18 -20.02
N GLU A 51 19.01 48.15 -19.80
CA GLU A 51 18.47 47.63 -18.55
C GLU A 51 19.03 46.20 -18.42
N GLU A 52 19.85 45.93 -17.41
CA GLU A 52 20.34 44.58 -17.14
C GLU A 52 19.12 43.69 -16.91
N GLU A 53 18.91 42.70 -17.78
CA GLU A 53 17.83 41.74 -17.65
C GLU A 53 18.03 40.96 -16.34
N THR A 54 17.17 41.22 -15.35
CA THR A 54 17.25 40.54 -14.06
C THR A 54 16.74 39.11 -14.22
N VAL A 55 17.66 38.15 -14.18
CA VAL A 55 17.32 36.73 -14.16
C VAL A 55 16.72 36.38 -12.81
N THR A 56 15.47 35.92 -12.82
CA THR A 56 14.71 35.56 -11.60
C THR A 56 14.51 34.06 -11.47
N THR A 57 14.55 33.32 -12.57
CA THR A 57 14.33 31.86 -12.56
C THR A 57 15.45 31.19 -13.33
N LEU A 58 16.00 30.14 -12.73
CA LEU A 58 17.01 29.28 -13.35
C LEU A 58 16.56 27.83 -13.27
N ASP A 59 16.53 27.20 -14.45
CA ASP A 59 16.21 25.79 -14.61
C ASP A 59 17.46 25.05 -15.11
N TYR A 60 17.97 24.17 -14.25
CA TYR A 60 19.10 23.27 -14.46
C TYR A 60 18.68 21.80 -14.26
N SER A 61 17.40 21.50 -14.46
CA SER A 61 16.90 20.12 -14.33
C SER A 61 17.45 19.23 -15.46
N HIS A 62 17.66 17.95 -15.17
CA HIS A 62 18.15 16.94 -16.13
C HIS A 62 19.47 17.32 -16.82
N CYS A 63 20.37 17.99 -16.10
CA CYS A 63 21.65 18.46 -16.63
C CYS A 63 22.82 17.50 -16.31
N SER A 64 22.57 16.40 -15.59
CA SER A 64 23.60 15.48 -15.09
C SER A 64 24.69 16.19 -14.30
N LEU A 65 24.29 17.16 -13.46
CA LEU A 65 25.20 17.97 -12.66
C LEU A 65 25.67 17.18 -11.44
N GLU A 66 26.98 17.10 -11.23
CA GLU A 66 27.57 16.57 -9.98
C GLU A 66 27.59 17.64 -8.86
N GLN A 67 27.57 18.93 -9.23
CA GLN A 67 27.61 20.05 -8.30
C GLN A 67 26.77 21.22 -8.81
N VAL A 68 26.30 22.06 -7.88
CA VAL A 68 25.59 23.30 -8.21
C VAL A 68 26.51 24.26 -8.99
N PRO A 69 26.13 24.69 -10.21
CA PRO A 69 26.94 25.58 -11.05
C PRO A 69 27.25 26.93 -10.39
N LYS A 70 28.50 27.40 -10.50
CA LYS A 70 28.95 28.65 -9.87
C LYS A 70 28.33 29.90 -10.49
N GLU A 71 27.86 29.78 -11.73
CA GLU A 71 27.20 30.83 -12.50
C GLU A 71 25.89 31.28 -11.85
N ILE A 72 25.21 30.39 -11.12
CA ILE A 72 23.98 30.71 -10.37
C ILE A 72 24.24 31.86 -9.39
N PHE A 73 25.42 31.90 -8.76
CA PHE A 73 25.76 32.91 -7.76
C PHE A 73 26.00 34.30 -8.35
N THR A 74 26.10 34.44 -9.68
CA THR A 74 26.09 35.76 -10.32
C THR A 74 24.74 36.47 -10.18
N PHE A 75 23.67 35.69 -9.94
CA PHE A 75 22.29 36.16 -9.78
C PHE A 75 21.82 36.15 -8.32
N GLU A 76 22.73 36.09 -7.34
CA GLU A 76 22.45 35.98 -5.90
C GLU A 76 21.36 36.96 -5.40
N LYS A 77 21.33 38.19 -5.95
CA LYS A 77 20.39 39.24 -5.53
C LYS A 77 19.01 39.15 -6.20
N THR A 78 18.91 38.51 -7.37
CA THR A 78 17.71 38.53 -8.21
C THR A 78 17.02 37.19 -8.32
N LEU A 79 17.69 36.09 -7.98
CA LEU A 79 17.16 34.73 -8.12
C LEU A 79 15.98 34.51 -7.15
N GLU A 80 14.82 34.20 -7.72
CA GLU A 80 13.56 33.91 -7.04
C GLU A 80 13.23 32.40 -7.07
N GLU A 81 13.57 31.70 -8.16
CA GLU A 81 13.29 30.28 -8.33
C GLU A 81 14.51 29.52 -8.89
N LEU A 82 14.82 28.37 -8.31
CA LEU A 82 15.90 27.50 -8.74
C LEU A 82 15.43 26.05 -8.82
N TYR A 83 15.56 25.46 -10.01
CA TYR A 83 15.27 24.05 -10.29
C TYR A 83 16.57 23.32 -10.61
N LEU A 84 16.81 22.22 -9.91
CA LEU A 84 18.02 21.41 -9.96
C LEU A 84 17.66 19.91 -10.00
N ASP A 85 16.50 19.60 -10.56
CA ASP A 85 15.86 18.29 -10.51
C ASP A 85 16.64 17.26 -11.34
N ALA A 86 16.62 15.99 -10.91
CA ALA A 86 17.19 14.86 -11.66
C ALA A 86 18.65 15.10 -12.08
N ASN A 87 19.49 15.36 -11.08
CA ASN A 87 20.94 15.54 -11.20
C ASN A 87 21.66 14.57 -10.25
N GLN A 88 22.97 14.74 -10.05
CA GLN A 88 23.82 13.90 -9.21
C GLN A 88 24.48 14.75 -8.11
N ILE A 89 23.73 15.72 -7.56
CA ILE A 89 24.25 16.68 -6.60
C ILE A 89 24.29 16.02 -5.22
N GLU A 90 25.50 15.84 -4.67
CA GLU A 90 25.72 15.24 -3.35
C GLU A 90 25.61 16.28 -2.21
N GLU A 91 26.02 17.52 -2.47
CA GLU A 91 26.06 18.60 -1.47
C GLU A 91 25.65 19.97 -2.03
N LEU A 92 25.00 20.76 -1.18
CA LEU A 92 24.63 22.15 -1.49
C LEU A 92 25.72 23.13 -1.02
N PRO A 93 26.27 23.98 -1.91
CA PRO A 93 27.31 24.92 -1.55
C PRO A 93 26.78 26.05 -0.66
N LYS A 94 27.60 26.51 0.28
CA LYS A 94 27.23 27.57 1.25
C LYS A 94 26.76 28.87 0.58
N GLN A 95 27.31 29.18 -0.59
CA GLN A 95 26.96 30.36 -1.39
C GLN A 95 25.50 30.36 -1.85
N LEU A 96 24.89 29.19 -2.05
CA LEU A 96 23.47 29.09 -2.43
C LEU A 96 22.57 29.77 -1.40
N PHE A 97 22.91 29.62 -0.13
CA PHE A 97 22.13 30.18 0.98
C PHE A 97 22.29 31.69 1.16
N ASN A 98 23.09 32.36 0.32
CA ASN A 98 23.13 33.81 0.23
C ASN A 98 22.05 34.38 -0.70
N CYS A 99 21.37 33.53 -1.50
CA CYS A 99 20.31 33.94 -2.42
C CYS A 99 19.02 34.30 -1.65
N GLN A 100 19.00 35.44 -0.96
CA GLN A 100 17.91 35.81 -0.05
C GLN A 100 16.57 36.04 -0.75
N SER A 101 16.57 36.30 -2.05
CA SER A 101 15.35 36.47 -2.85
C SER A 101 14.70 35.14 -3.25
N LEU A 102 15.31 34.00 -2.94
CA LEU A 102 14.81 32.69 -3.35
C LEU A 102 13.53 32.33 -2.59
N HIS A 103 12.45 32.11 -3.34
CA HIS A 103 11.15 31.68 -2.85
C HIS A 103 10.86 30.22 -3.17
N LYS A 104 11.50 29.65 -4.19
CA LYS A 104 11.35 28.24 -4.57
C LYS A 104 12.70 27.59 -4.83
N LEU A 105 12.93 26.46 -4.16
CA LEU A 105 14.09 25.60 -4.36
C LEU A 105 13.61 24.18 -4.62
N SER A 106 13.90 23.67 -5.81
CA SER A 106 13.55 22.30 -6.22
C SER A 106 14.82 21.52 -6.51
N LEU A 107 14.97 20.39 -5.80
CA LEU A 107 16.11 19.48 -5.82
C LEU A 107 15.69 17.99 -5.87
N PRO A 108 14.53 17.58 -6.44
CA PRO A 108 14.13 16.19 -6.43
C PRO A 108 15.08 15.32 -7.25
N ASP A 109 15.21 14.04 -6.87
CA ASP A 109 16.00 13.04 -7.60
C ASP A 109 17.48 13.46 -7.73
N ASN A 110 18.14 13.58 -6.57
CA ASN A 110 19.56 13.89 -6.43
C ASN A 110 20.18 12.97 -5.36
N ASP A 111 21.48 13.11 -5.11
CA ASP A 111 22.23 12.29 -4.16
C ASP A 111 22.47 13.00 -2.82
N LEU A 112 21.61 13.96 -2.44
CA LEU A 112 21.79 14.74 -1.22
C LEU A 112 21.61 13.87 0.03
N THR A 113 22.63 13.83 0.89
CA THR A 113 22.58 13.06 2.15
C THR A 113 22.16 13.88 3.36
N THR A 114 22.38 15.20 3.32
CA THR A 114 22.09 16.12 4.42
C THR A 114 21.61 17.47 3.91
N LEU A 115 20.73 18.12 4.68
CA LEU A 115 20.35 19.51 4.46
C LEU A 115 21.11 20.40 5.46
N PRO A 116 21.99 21.32 5.00
CA PRO A 116 22.81 22.10 5.91
C PRO A 116 21.97 23.11 6.70
N ALA A 117 22.37 23.41 7.94
CA ALA A 117 21.70 24.40 8.79
C ALA A 117 21.61 25.81 8.16
N SER A 118 22.46 26.10 7.17
CA SER A 118 22.43 27.32 6.37
C SER A 118 21.16 27.50 5.53
N ILE A 119 20.35 26.45 5.31
CA ILE A 119 19.02 26.58 4.67
C ILE A 119 18.15 27.65 5.36
N ALA A 120 18.35 27.82 6.67
CA ALA A 120 17.71 28.84 7.50
C ALA A 120 17.94 30.29 7.04
N ASN A 121 18.96 30.54 6.20
CA ASN A 121 19.24 31.87 5.65
C ASN A 121 18.30 32.25 4.50
N LEU A 122 17.61 31.28 3.89
CA LEU A 122 16.63 31.51 2.83
C LEU A 122 15.29 31.99 3.45
N ILE A 123 15.31 33.18 4.04
CA ILE A 123 14.19 33.74 4.82
C ILE A 123 12.91 33.93 4.01
N ASN A 124 13.01 34.00 2.67
CA ASN A 124 11.89 34.17 1.76
C ASN A 124 11.41 32.86 1.12
N LEU A 125 12.00 31.71 1.49
CA LEU A 125 11.67 30.41 0.91
C LEU A 125 10.23 30.01 1.28
N ARG A 126 9.41 29.77 0.24
CA ARG A 126 8.01 29.35 0.33
C ARG A 126 7.82 27.89 -0.03
N GLU A 127 8.55 27.42 -1.04
CA GLU A 127 8.49 26.05 -1.53
C GLU A 127 9.87 25.42 -1.48
N LEU A 128 9.97 24.29 -0.80
CA LEU A 128 11.17 23.45 -0.75
C LEU A 128 10.78 22.04 -1.19
N ASP A 129 11.37 21.59 -2.29
CA ASP A 129 11.27 20.21 -2.75
C ASP A 129 12.66 19.57 -2.72
N VAL A 130 12.80 18.55 -1.88
CA VAL A 130 14.01 17.75 -1.69
C VAL A 130 13.67 16.25 -1.76
N SER A 131 12.58 15.89 -2.44
CA SER A 131 12.13 14.50 -2.56
C SER A 131 13.14 13.60 -3.28
N LYS A 132 13.07 12.29 -3.07
CA LYS A 132 13.94 11.29 -3.73
C LYS A 132 15.43 11.63 -3.58
N ASN A 133 15.86 11.79 -2.33
CA ASN A 133 17.25 12.02 -1.96
C ASN A 133 17.64 11.05 -0.83
N GLY A 134 18.84 11.19 -0.28
CA GLY A 134 19.35 10.43 0.86
C GLY A 134 19.26 11.18 2.20
N ILE A 135 18.36 12.16 2.35
CA ILE A 135 18.32 13.05 3.53
C ILE A 135 17.89 12.27 4.78
N GLN A 136 18.77 12.22 5.79
CA GLN A 136 18.52 11.50 7.04
C GLN A 136 17.75 12.31 8.09
N GLU A 137 17.94 13.63 8.13
CA GLU A 137 17.25 14.51 9.08
C GLU A 137 17.18 15.95 8.58
N PHE A 138 16.17 16.68 9.06
CA PHE A 138 16.10 18.13 8.88
C PHE A 138 16.88 18.87 9.99
N PRO A 139 17.56 19.98 9.65
CA PRO A 139 18.25 20.79 10.65
C PRO A 139 17.26 21.55 11.55
N GLU A 140 17.55 21.65 12.85
CA GLU A 140 16.75 22.39 13.83
C GLU A 140 16.54 23.88 13.46
N ASN A 141 17.45 24.45 12.67
CA ASN A 141 17.40 25.83 12.20
C ASN A 141 16.34 26.07 11.10
N ILE A 142 15.72 25.02 10.53
CA ILE A 142 14.66 25.14 9.51
C ILE A 142 13.51 26.07 9.97
N LYS A 143 13.30 26.18 11.29
CA LYS A 143 12.34 27.11 11.94
C LYS A 143 12.46 28.58 11.51
N ASN A 144 13.62 28.99 11.00
CA ASN A 144 13.83 30.37 10.54
C ASN A 144 13.24 30.66 9.16
N CYS A 145 12.90 29.62 8.37
CA CYS A 145 12.18 29.74 7.10
C CYS A 145 10.68 30.01 7.37
N LYS A 146 10.38 31.16 8.00
CA LYS A 146 9.05 31.47 8.55
C LYS A 146 7.95 31.60 7.49
N VAL A 147 8.30 31.82 6.23
CA VAL A 147 7.34 31.95 5.12
C VAL A 147 7.15 30.66 4.33
N LEU A 148 7.77 29.56 4.78
CA LEU A 148 7.65 28.26 4.14
C LEU A 148 6.20 27.77 4.20
N THR A 149 5.65 27.48 3.04
CA THR A 149 4.25 27.04 2.84
C THR A 149 4.18 25.59 2.39
N VAL A 150 5.12 25.15 1.55
CA VAL A 150 5.14 23.80 0.98
C VAL A 150 6.51 23.16 1.25
N VAL A 151 6.48 21.97 1.81
CA VAL A 151 7.65 21.09 1.93
C VAL A 151 7.31 19.74 1.33
N GLU A 152 8.06 19.37 0.30
CA GLU A 152 8.05 18.05 -0.31
C GLU A 152 9.40 17.38 0.00
N ALA A 153 9.36 16.31 0.78
CA ALA A 153 10.54 15.58 1.21
C ALA A 153 10.32 14.06 1.19
N SER A 154 9.34 13.60 0.42
CA SER A 154 9.04 12.18 0.22
C SER A 154 10.23 11.42 -0.35
N VAL A 155 10.31 10.12 -0.08
CA VAL A 155 11.38 9.23 -0.53
C VAL A 155 12.74 9.73 -0.01
N ASN A 156 12.87 9.83 1.31
CA ASN A 156 14.10 10.14 2.02
C ASN A 156 14.14 9.35 3.33
N PRO A 157 15.30 8.88 3.81
CA PRO A 157 15.40 8.13 5.08
C PRO A 157 15.29 9.03 6.34
N ILE A 158 14.23 9.84 6.45
CA ILE A 158 14.01 10.80 7.55
C ILE A 158 13.44 10.10 8.78
N SER A 159 14.32 9.64 9.67
CA SER A 159 13.86 8.93 10.89
C SER A 159 13.04 9.80 11.83
N LYS A 160 13.32 11.10 11.89
CA LYS A 160 12.66 12.07 12.79
C LYS A 160 12.60 13.47 12.20
N LEU A 161 11.53 14.20 12.55
CA LEU A 161 11.46 15.65 12.36
C LEU A 161 11.99 16.38 13.62
N PRO A 162 12.77 17.46 13.47
CA PRO A 162 13.26 18.25 14.61
C PRO A 162 12.13 19.07 15.26
N ASP A 163 12.28 19.44 16.54
CA ASP A 163 11.30 20.26 17.27
C ASP A 163 11.08 21.63 16.61
N GLY A 164 12.14 22.20 16.02
CA GLY A 164 12.08 23.42 15.24
C GLY A 164 11.08 23.36 14.07
N PHE A 165 10.80 22.18 13.53
CA PHE A 165 9.85 22.00 12.43
C PHE A 165 8.42 22.45 12.81
N SER A 166 8.04 22.27 14.08
CA SER A 166 6.75 22.72 14.62
C SER A 166 6.59 24.25 14.70
N GLN A 167 7.61 25.02 14.33
CA GLN A 167 7.58 26.49 14.30
C GLN A 167 7.35 27.05 12.89
N LEU A 168 7.17 26.21 11.88
CA LEU A 168 6.81 26.60 10.51
C LEU A 168 5.32 26.97 10.41
N LEU A 169 4.91 28.05 11.10
CA LEU A 169 3.50 28.41 11.30
C LEU A 169 2.71 28.77 10.02
N ASN A 170 3.40 28.93 8.89
CA ASN A 170 2.80 29.20 7.59
C ASN A 170 2.69 27.96 6.69
N LEU A 171 3.13 26.79 7.17
CA LEU A 171 3.09 25.56 6.40
C LEU A 171 1.64 25.16 6.12
N THR A 172 1.32 24.96 4.84
CA THR A 172 0.00 24.54 4.34
C THR A 172 0.04 23.13 3.77
N GLN A 173 1.17 22.72 3.19
CA GLN A 173 1.33 21.40 2.59
C GLN A 173 2.63 20.75 3.05
N LEU A 174 2.53 19.51 3.51
CA LEU A 174 3.68 18.71 3.93
C LEU A 174 3.56 17.30 3.37
N TYR A 175 4.53 16.92 2.56
CA TYR A 175 4.64 15.61 1.95
C TYR A 175 5.89 14.91 2.46
N LEU A 176 5.68 13.78 3.12
CA LEU A 176 6.68 12.96 3.78
C LEU A 176 6.37 11.48 3.53
N ASN A 177 5.97 11.14 2.30
CA ASN A 177 5.69 9.77 1.91
C ASN A 177 7.00 8.97 1.81
N ASP A 178 7.02 7.71 2.24
CA ASP A 178 8.23 6.88 2.22
C ASP A 178 9.42 7.57 2.91
N ALA A 179 9.17 8.08 4.12
CA ALA A 179 10.13 8.86 4.89
C ALA A 179 10.74 8.08 6.07
N PHE A 180 10.29 6.85 6.36
CA PHE A 180 10.70 6.04 7.51
C PHE A 180 10.41 6.67 8.89
N LEU A 181 9.46 7.58 8.98
CA LEU A 181 9.10 8.25 10.24
C LEU A 181 8.46 7.28 11.23
N GLU A 182 8.98 7.25 12.45
CA GLU A 182 8.39 6.47 13.56
C GLU A 182 7.37 7.30 14.37
N PHE A 183 7.59 8.61 14.48
CA PHE A 183 6.71 9.53 15.22
C PHE A 183 6.80 10.95 14.69
N LEU A 184 5.75 11.73 14.94
CA LEU A 184 5.74 13.18 14.75
C LEU A 184 6.07 13.91 16.07
N PRO A 185 6.70 15.10 16.03
CA PRO A 185 7.01 15.90 17.22
C PRO A 185 5.79 16.20 18.10
N ALA A 186 5.97 16.25 19.43
CA ALA A 186 4.86 16.46 20.37
C ALA A 186 4.08 17.77 20.14
N ASN A 187 4.73 18.80 19.60
CA ASN A 187 4.15 20.12 19.31
C ASN A 187 3.63 20.28 17.87
N PHE A 188 3.47 19.18 17.11
CA PHE A 188 3.05 19.22 15.71
C PHE A 188 1.75 20.00 15.46
N GLY A 189 0.83 20.00 16.44
CA GLY A 189 -0.40 20.79 16.41
C GLY A 189 -0.25 22.32 16.34
N ARG A 190 0.97 22.87 16.33
CA ARG A 190 1.23 24.30 16.09
C ARG A 190 1.05 24.71 14.63
N LEU A 191 1.09 23.75 13.69
CA LEU A 191 0.97 23.97 12.25
C LEU A 191 -0.49 24.21 11.84
N THR A 192 -1.18 25.16 12.47
CA THR A 192 -2.65 25.31 12.37
C THR A 192 -3.17 25.69 10.98
N LYS A 193 -2.29 26.08 10.05
CA LYS A 193 -2.62 26.37 8.64
C LYS A 193 -2.45 25.15 7.72
N LEU A 194 -2.03 24.01 8.25
CA LEU A 194 -1.81 22.80 7.47
C LEU A 194 -3.14 22.33 6.89
N GLN A 195 -3.16 22.15 5.57
CA GLN A 195 -4.30 21.71 4.77
C GLN A 195 -4.07 20.31 4.22
N ILE A 196 -2.83 20.00 3.83
CA ILE A 196 -2.45 18.70 3.27
C ILE A 196 -1.29 18.13 4.10
N LEU A 197 -1.48 16.90 4.57
CA LEU A 197 -0.44 16.13 5.24
C LEU A 197 -0.41 14.72 4.66
N GLU A 198 0.68 14.37 3.99
CA GLU A 198 0.90 13.03 3.47
C GLU A 198 2.07 12.36 4.17
N LEU A 199 1.78 11.20 4.77
CA LEU A 199 2.68 10.40 5.59
C LEU A 199 2.58 8.91 5.19
N ARG A 200 2.25 8.63 3.93
CA ARG A 200 2.13 7.27 3.42
C ARG A 200 3.47 6.52 3.51
N GLU A 201 3.42 5.20 3.71
CA GLU A 201 4.61 4.33 3.72
C GLU A 201 5.64 4.75 4.79
N ASN A 202 5.16 5.03 6.01
CA ASN A 202 6.01 5.32 7.17
C ASN A 202 5.88 4.19 8.23
N GLN A 203 6.43 4.42 9.42
CA GLN A 203 6.40 3.49 10.54
C GLN A 203 5.58 4.05 11.72
N LEU A 204 4.62 4.91 11.42
CA LEU A 204 3.81 5.58 12.44
C LEU A 204 2.86 4.58 13.10
N LYS A 205 2.85 4.62 14.43
CA LYS A 205 1.92 3.83 15.27
C LYS A 205 0.86 4.70 15.93
N MET A 206 1.15 5.98 16.08
CA MET A 206 0.27 6.94 16.76
C MET A 206 0.52 8.36 16.25
N LEU A 207 -0.47 9.22 16.45
CA LEU A 207 -0.37 10.66 16.19
C LEU A 207 -0.27 11.46 17.50
N PRO A 208 0.44 12.59 17.52
CA PRO A 208 0.57 13.41 18.72
C PRO A 208 -0.78 14.06 19.08
N LYS A 209 -1.14 14.04 20.37
CA LYS A 209 -2.42 14.58 20.89
C LYS A 209 -2.68 16.04 20.50
N THR A 210 -1.63 16.83 20.30
CA THR A 210 -1.75 18.25 19.92
C THR A 210 -2.30 18.43 18.50
N MET A 211 -2.30 17.39 17.67
CA MET A 211 -2.78 17.43 16.30
C MET A 211 -4.28 17.72 16.19
N ASN A 212 -5.04 17.63 17.28
CA ASN A 212 -6.46 18.06 17.34
C ASN A 212 -6.66 19.54 17.00
N ARG A 213 -5.59 20.35 16.97
CA ARG A 213 -5.61 21.77 16.60
C ARG A 213 -5.55 22.02 15.10
N LEU A 214 -5.29 21.00 14.27
CA LEU A 214 -5.15 21.12 12.82
C LEU A 214 -6.52 21.20 12.13
N THR A 215 -7.37 22.13 12.56
CA THR A 215 -8.77 22.21 12.10
C THR A 215 -8.93 22.65 10.64
N GLN A 216 -7.86 23.11 9.99
CA GLN A 216 -7.82 23.43 8.56
C GLN A 216 -7.38 22.26 7.68
N LEU A 217 -7.06 21.11 8.27
CA LEU A 217 -6.60 19.94 7.54
C LEU A 217 -7.74 19.38 6.68
N GLU A 218 -7.52 19.34 5.37
CA GLU A 218 -8.49 18.87 4.38
C GLU A 218 -8.13 17.46 3.88
N ARG A 219 -6.83 17.15 3.77
CA ARG A 219 -6.32 15.87 3.29
C ARG A 219 -5.29 15.30 4.26
N LEU A 220 -5.52 14.07 4.71
CA LEU A 220 -4.63 13.31 5.57
C LEU A 220 -4.40 11.93 4.98
N ASP A 221 -3.17 11.64 4.58
CA ASP A 221 -2.75 10.31 4.13
C ASP A 221 -1.85 9.64 5.17
N LEU A 222 -2.33 8.55 5.76
CA LEU A 222 -1.63 7.67 6.70
C LEU A 222 -1.51 6.25 6.16
N GLY A 223 -1.69 6.05 4.85
CA GLY A 223 -1.66 4.73 4.23
C GLY A 223 -0.34 4.01 4.45
N SER A 224 -0.36 2.68 4.50
CA SER A 224 0.83 1.82 4.65
C SER A 224 1.71 2.20 5.86
N ASN A 225 1.10 2.30 7.05
CA ASN A 225 1.77 2.55 8.32
C ASN A 225 1.59 1.36 9.29
N GLU A 226 1.78 1.58 10.60
CA GLU A 226 1.67 0.54 11.64
C GLU A 226 0.56 0.84 12.65
N PHE A 227 -0.49 1.58 12.25
CA PHE A 227 -1.62 1.89 13.12
C PHE A 227 -2.46 0.64 13.40
N THR A 228 -2.78 0.42 14.68
CA THR A 228 -3.68 -0.66 15.13
C THR A 228 -5.10 -0.16 15.39
N GLU A 229 -5.27 1.15 15.55
CA GLU A 229 -6.55 1.81 15.81
C GLU A 229 -6.61 3.15 15.07
N VAL A 230 -7.83 3.60 14.78
CA VAL A 230 -8.06 4.92 14.22
C VAL A 230 -7.78 5.97 15.31
N PRO A 231 -6.86 6.93 15.09
CA PRO A 231 -6.46 7.87 16.14
C PRO A 231 -7.61 8.77 16.61
N GLU A 232 -7.87 8.80 17.92
CA GLU A 232 -8.94 9.65 18.52
C GLU A 232 -8.77 11.15 18.21
N VAL A 233 -7.55 11.58 17.92
CA VAL A 233 -7.24 12.97 17.56
C VAL A 233 -8.01 13.47 16.33
N LEU A 234 -8.47 12.55 15.48
CA LEU A 234 -9.26 12.83 14.29
C LEU A 234 -10.65 13.37 14.62
N GLU A 235 -11.21 13.06 15.79
CA GLU A 235 -12.56 13.52 16.21
C GLU A 235 -12.73 15.05 16.11
N GLN A 236 -11.65 15.82 16.27
CA GLN A 236 -11.70 17.28 16.23
C GLN A 236 -11.37 17.88 14.85
N LEU A 237 -10.98 17.05 13.86
CA LEU A 237 -10.56 17.49 12.53
C LEU A 237 -11.75 17.66 11.58
N SER A 238 -12.69 18.52 11.95
CA SER A 238 -13.96 18.72 11.22
C SER A 238 -13.82 19.26 9.79
N GLY A 239 -12.64 19.75 9.40
CA GLY A 239 -12.31 20.20 8.04
C GLY A 239 -11.89 19.08 7.09
N LEU A 240 -11.72 17.84 7.56
CA LEU A 240 -11.17 16.74 6.78
C LEU A 240 -12.15 16.29 5.69
N LYS A 241 -11.66 16.22 4.44
CA LYS A 241 -12.39 15.84 3.23
C LYS A 241 -11.89 14.51 2.66
N GLU A 242 -10.58 14.28 2.72
CA GLU A 242 -9.93 13.08 2.20
C GLU A 242 -9.12 12.43 3.32
N PHE A 243 -9.47 11.19 3.65
CA PHE A 243 -8.77 10.42 4.66
C PHE A 243 -8.35 9.06 4.12
N TRP A 244 -7.04 8.82 4.12
CA TRP A 244 -6.45 7.56 3.70
C TRP A 244 -5.78 6.89 4.89
N MET A 245 -6.14 5.64 5.13
CA MET A 245 -5.60 4.80 6.19
C MET A 245 -5.47 3.33 5.72
N ASP A 246 -5.41 3.11 4.41
CA ASP A 246 -5.23 1.81 3.80
C ASP A 246 -3.90 1.15 4.21
N GLY A 247 -3.78 -0.18 4.16
CA GLY A 247 -2.51 -0.86 4.42
C GLY A 247 -1.98 -0.72 5.85
N ASN A 248 -2.87 -0.60 6.83
CA ASN A 248 -2.53 -0.56 8.25
C ASN A 248 -2.93 -1.88 8.95
N ARG A 249 -3.10 -1.88 10.28
CA ARG A 249 -3.51 -3.05 11.08
C ARG A 249 -4.76 -2.74 11.90
N LEU A 250 -5.65 -1.90 11.37
CA LEU A 250 -6.88 -1.48 12.04
C LEU A 250 -7.81 -2.66 12.25
N THR A 251 -8.46 -2.75 13.41
CA THR A 251 -9.42 -3.83 13.73
C THR A 251 -10.89 -3.39 13.72
N PHE A 252 -11.18 -2.09 13.83
CA PHE A 252 -12.53 -1.55 13.73
C PHE A 252 -12.52 -0.09 13.29
N ILE A 253 -13.65 0.39 12.76
CA ILE A 253 -13.88 1.82 12.48
C ILE A 253 -14.77 2.39 13.58
N PRO A 254 -14.29 3.39 14.35
CA PRO A 254 -15.06 3.97 15.45
C PRO A 254 -16.16 4.92 14.94
N GLY A 255 -17.25 5.01 15.70
CA GLY A 255 -18.42 5.81 15.36
C GLY A 255 -18.16 7.33 15.37
N PHE A 256 -17.09 7.78 16.05
CA PHE A 256 -16.71 9.20 16.00
C PHE A 256 -16.28 9.65 14.61
N ILE A 257 -15.96 8.74 13.67
CA ILE A 257 -15.72 9.11 12.27
C ILE A 257 -16.91 9.91 11.70
N GLY A 258 -18.13 9.64 12.17
CA GLY A 258 -19.34 10.40 11.87
C GLY A 258 -19.30 11.90 12.22
N SER A 259 -18.35 12.34 13.05
CA SER A 259 -18.09 13.75 13.34
C SER A 259 -17.41 14.50 12.19
N LEU A 260 -16.75 13.77 11.27
CA LEU A 260 -16.07 14.29 10.09
C LEU A 260 -17.09 14.63 8.99
N LYS A 261 -17.88 15.68 9.22
CA LYS A 261 -19.00 16.06 8.34
C LYS A 261 -18.60 16.48 6.94
N GLN A 262 -17.35 16.91 6.73
CA GLN A 262 -16.83 17.29 5.41
C GLN A 262 -16.21 16.12 4.65
N LEU A 263 -16.15 14.93 5.25
CA LEU A 263 -15.49 13.77 4.65
C LEU A 263 -16.22 13.35 3.37
N THR A 264 -15.48 13.33 2.28
CA THR A 264 -15.94 12.92 0.94
C THR A 264 -15.29 11.61 0.49
N TYR A 265 -14.07 11.32 0.95
CA TYR A 265 -13.31 10.16 0.57
C TYR A 265 -12.73 9.49 1.83
N LEU A 266 -13.04 8.20 2.01
CA LEU A 266 -12.48 7.36 3.07
C LEU A 266 -11.95 6.05 2.48
N ASP A 267 -10.64 5.86 2.58
CA ASP A 267 -9.98 4.61 2.24
C ASP A 267 -9.36 3.97 3.48
N VAL A 268 -9.86 2.80 3.83
CA VAL A 268 -9.40 1.96 4.94
C VAL A 268 -9.17 0.52 4.47
N SER A 269 -8.92 0.35 3.17
CA SER A 269 -8.70 -0.95 2.54
C SER A 269 -7.43 -1.62 3.07
N LYS A 270 -7.27 -2.94 2.90
CA LYS A 270 -6.07 -3.69 3.30
C LYS A 270 -5.73 -3.50 4.78
N ASN A 271 -6.71 -3.70 5.65
CA ASN A 271 -6.58 -3.68 7.10
C ASN A 271 -7.10 -5.00 7.69
N ASN A 272 -7.31 -5.05 9.01
CA ASN A 272 -7.86 -6.20 9.71
C ASN A 272 -9.26 -5.88 10.29
N ILE A 273 -10.02 -5.01 9.62
CA ILE A 273 -11.26 -4.45 10.18
C ILE A 273 -12.31 -5.55 10.27
N GLU A 274 -12.78 -5.83 11.47
CA GLU A 274 -13.83 -6.82 11.76
C GLU A 274 -15.22 -6.17 11.82
N MET A 275 -15.28 -4.87 12.18
CA MET A 275 -16.53 -4.15 12.43
C MET A 275 -16.43 -2.66 12.07
N VAL A 276 -17.51 -2.14 11.49
CA VAL A 276 -17.73 -0.70 11.30
C VAL A 276 -18.87 -0.26 12.21
N GLU A 277 -18.63 0.68 13.12
CA GLU A 277 -19.67 1.20 14.01
C GLU A 277 -20.70 2.05 13.25
N GLU A 278 -21.95 2.05 13.73
CA GLU A 278 -23.08 2.74 13.09
C GLU A 278 -22.85 4.24 12.88
N GLY A 279 -22.00 4.87 13.69
CA GLY A 279 -21.70 6.30 13.61
C GLY A 279 -21.12 6.74 12.26
N ILE A 280 -20.57 5.83 11.45
CA ILE A 280 -20.12 6.11 10.08
C ILE A 280 -21.21 6.75 9.21
N SER A 281 -22.48 6.40 9.48
CA SER A 281 -23.64 6.88 8.71
C SER A 281 -23.86 8.39 8.84
N ALA A 282 -23.19 9.04 9.78
CA ALA A 282 -23.26 10.48 9.99
C ALA A 282 -22.30 11.27 9.08
N CYS A 283 -21.44 10.61 8.30
CA CYS A 283 -20.64 11.21 7.23
C CYS A 283 -21.51 11.52 5.99
N GLU A 284 -22.41 12.49 6.11
CA GLU A 284 -23.44 12.77 5.09
C GLU A 284 -22.89 13.16 3.71
N ASN A 285 -21.66 13.68 3.64
CA ASN A 285 -21.01 14.08 2.39
C ASN A 285 -20.12 13.00 1.76
N LEU A 286 -20.05 11.81 2.36
CA LEU A 286 -19.18 10.74 1.89
C LEU A 286 -19.63 10.28 0.49
N GLN A 287 -18.68 10.22 -0.43
CA GLN A 287 -18.86 9.82 -1.83
C GLN A 287 -18.17 8.48 -2.11
N ASP A 288 -16.92 8.35 -1.66
CA ASP A 288 -16.15 7.12 -1.83
C ASP A 288 -15.85 6.48 -0.48
N LEU A 289 -16.29 5.24 -0.31
CA LEU A 289 -16.02 4.42 0.88
C LEU A 289 -15.36 3.10 0.43
N LEU A 290 -14.06 2.98 0.72
CA LEU A 290 -13.26 1.82 0.35
C LEU A 290 -12.91 1.01 1.61
N LEU A 291 -13.43 -0.21 1.66
CA LEU A 291 -13.31 -1.18 2.75
C LEU A 291 -12.72 -2.52 2.25
N SER A 292 -12.16 -2.53 1.05
CA SER A 292 -11.65 -3.74 0.38
C SER A 292 -10.55 -4.44 1.19
N SER A 293 -10.43 -5.76 1.07
CA SER A 293 -9.39 -6.56 1.74
C SER A 293 -9.36 -6.34 3.26
N ASN A 294 -10.45 -6.69 3.94
CA ASN A 294 -10.62 -6.62 5.40
C ASN A 294 -11.24 -7.93 5.94
N SER A 295 -11.64 -7.96 7.21
CA SER A 295 -12.25 -9.11 7.88
C SER A 295 -13.71 -8.86 8.26
N LEU A 296 -14.44 -8.03 7.51
CA LEU A 296 -15.81 -7.64 7.84
C LEU A 296 -16.75 -8.82 7.69
N GLN A 297 -17.52 -9.13 8.73
CA GLN A 297 -18.57 -10.16 8.69
C GLN A 297 -19.95 -9.57 8.35
N GLN A 298 -20.15 -8.28 8.64
CA GLN A 298 -21.39 -7.56 8.38
C GLN A 298 -21.10 -6.06 8.17
N LEU A 299 -21.99 -5.40 7.45
CA LEU A 299 -22.07 -3.94 7.39
C LEU A 299 -23.06 -3.42 8.44
N PRO A 300 -22.91 -2.18 8.92
CA PRO A 300 -23.88 -1.59 9.85
C PRO A 300 -25.24 -1.39 9.16
N GLU A 301 -26.33 -1.63 9.89
CA GLU A 301 -27.70 -1.42 9.40
C GLU A 301 -27.97 0.03 9.00
N THR A 302 -27.15 0.98 9.45
CA THR A 302 -27.27 2.41 9.11
C THR A 302 -26.57 2.80 7.80
N ILE A 303 -25.87 1.87 7.11
CA ILE A 303 -25.08 2.17 5.90
C ILE A 303 -25.90 2.88 4.81
N GLY A 304 -27.18 2.51 4.66
CA GLY A 304 -28.13 3.14 3.74
C GLY A 304 -28.39 4.63 3.94
N SER A 305 -27.95 5.22 5.05
CA SER A 305 -28.09 6.65 5.30
C SER A 305 -27.09 7.50 4.49
N LEU A 306 -26.03 6.88 3.97
CA LEU A 306 -24.98 7.53 3.19
C LEU A 306 -25.44 7.82 1.74
N LYS A 307 -26.42 8.71 1.61
CA LYS A 307 -27.12 8.98 0.34
C LYS A 307 -26.24 9.55 -0.78
N ASN A 308 -25.08 10.11 -0.44
CA ASN A 308 -24.15 10.71 -1.38
C ASN A 308 -23.04 9.74 -1.86
N VAL A 309 -22.99 8.51 -1.31
CA VAL A 309 -21.99 7.53 -1.73
C VAL A 309 -22.23 7.13 -3.18
N THR A 310 -21.20 7.34 -4.00
CA THR A 310 -21.12 6.97 -5.41
C THR A 310 -20.35 5.67 -5.61
N THR A 311 -19.35 5.41 -4.75
CA THR A 311 -18.49 4.23 -4.83
C THR A 311 -18.45 3.54 -3.47
N LEU A 312 -18.87 2.28 -3.43
CA LEU A 312 -18.70 1.42 -2.25
C LEU A 312 -17.93 0.16 -2.65
N LYS A 313 -16.74 -0.02 -2.09
CA LYS A 313 -15.94 -1.23 -2.27
C LYS A 313 -15.82 -1.97 -0.97
N ILE A 314 -16.34 -3.18 -0.94
CA ILE A 314 -16.40 -4.09 0.21
C ILE A 314 -15.92 -5.49 -0.21
N ASP A 315 -15.18 -5.57 -1.32
CA ASP A 315 -14.61 -6.80 -1.83
C ASP A 315 -13.53 -7.38 -0.92
N GLU A 316 -13.24 -8.68 -1.06
CA GLU A 316 -12.26 -9.39 -0.24
C GLU A 316 -12.52 -9.24 1.28
N ASN A 317 -13.73 -9.61 1.70
CA ASN A 317 -14.17 -9.60 3.09
C ASN A 317 -14.85 -10.95 3.44
N GLN A 318 -15.54 -11.02 4.58
CA GLN A 318 -16.24 -12.23 5.07
C GLN A 318 -17.75 -11.97 5.22
N LEU A 319 -18.33 -11.10 4.38
CA LEU A 319 -19.73 -10.72 4.48
C LEU A 319 -20.64 -11.90 4.12
N MET A 320 -21.55 -12.25 5.02
CA MET A 320 -22.55 -13.29 4.78
C MET A 320 -23.84 -12.75 4.12
N TYR A 321 -24.14 -11.48 4.33
CA TYR A 321 -25.28 -10.78 3.74
C TYR A 321 -25.00 -9.28 3.61
N LEU A 322 -25.78 -8.62 2.75
CA LEU A 322 -25.89 -7.16 2.74
C LEU A 322 -27.15 -6.74 3.51
N PRO A 323 -27.11 -5.69 4.35
CA PRO A 323 -28.28 -5.23 5.10
C PRO A 323 -29.37 -4.69 4.15
N ASP A 324 -30.64 -4.78 4.53
CA ASP A 324 -31.76 -4.24 3.74
C ASP A 324 -31.61 -2.73 3.50
N SER A 325 -30.93 -2.01 4.39
CA SER A 325 -30.67 -0.59 4.23
C SER A 325 -29.77 -0.25 3.03
N ILE A 326 -29.06 -1.21 2.43
CA ILE A 326 -28.20 -0.97 1.26
C ILE A 326 -28.95 -0.24 0.13
N GLY A 327 -30.25 -0.48 -0.04
CA GLY A 327 -31.11 0.21 -1.02
C GLY A 327 -31.21 1.73 -0.82
N GLY A 328 -30.82 2.25 0.36
CA GLY A 328 -30.77 3.67 0.67
C GLY A 328 -29.60 4.44 0.04
N LEU A 329 -28.61 3.74 -0.54
CA LEU A 329 -27.47 4.33 -1.26
C LEU A 329 -27.90 4.85 -2.64
N VAL A 330 -28.82 5.82 -2.67
CA VAL A 330 -29.50 6.27 -3.89
C VAL A 330 -28.60 6.86 -4.97
N SER A 331 -27.39 7.32 -4.62
CA SER A 331 -26.42 7.92 -5.56
C SER A 331 -25.37 6.93 -6.06
N ILE A 332 -25.42 5.67 -5.64
CA ILE A 332 -24.35 4.71 -5.94
C ILE A 332 -24.25 4.44 -7.46
N GLU A 333 -23.03 4.50 -7.98
CA GLU A 333 -22.70 4.19 -9.37
C GLU A 333 -21.86 2.90 -9.47
N GLU A 334 -21.02 2.62 -8.47
CA GLU A 334 -20.16 1.44 -8.39
C GLU A 334 -20.31 0.76 -7.03
N LEU A 335 -20.67 -0.52 -7.04
CA LEU A 335 -20.70 -1.39 -5.88
C LEU A 335 -19.90 -2.66 -6.19
N ASP A 336 -18.84 -2.89 -5.42
CA ASP A 336 -18.06 -4.12 -5.46
C ASP A 336 -18.16 -4.87 -4.13
N CYS A 337 -18.79 -6.03 -4.15
CA CYS A 337 -18.89 -6.97 -3.04
C CYS A 337 -18.36 -8.36 -3.40
N SER A 338 -17.41 -8.41 -4.35
CA SER A 338 -16.76 -9.64 -4.79
C SER A 338 -15.92 -10.28 -3.68
N PHE A 339 -15.63 -11.57 -3.78
CA PHE A 339 -14.80 -12.30 -2.80
C PHE A 339 -15.34 -12.14 -1.36
N ASN A 340 -16.59 -12.52 -1.17
CA ASN A 340 -17.28 -12.56 0.12
C ASN A 340 -18.02 -13.91 0.27
N GLU A 341 -18.84 -14.04 1.31
CA GLU A 341 -19.61 -15.26 1.58
C GLU A 341 -21.12 -15.06 1.37
N LEU A 342 -21.52 -14.14 0.47
CA LEU A 342 -22.92 -13.77 0.27
C LEU A 342 -23.72 -14.93 -0.32
N GLU A 343 -24.77 -15.36 0.39
CA GLU A 343 -25.70 -16.40 -0.11
C GLU A 343 -26.88 -15.83 -0.90
N ALA A 344 -27.26 -14.59 -0.61
CA ALA A 344 -28.34 -13.87 -1.27
C ALA A 344 -28.11 -12.35 -1.23
N LEU A 345 -28.78 -11.64 -2.14
CA LEU A 345 -28.86 -10.18 -2.12
C LEU A 345 -30.26 -9.76 -1.62
N PRO A 346 -30.36 -8.69 -0.79
CA PRO A 346 -31.66 -8.19 -0.34
C PRO A 346 -32.47 -7.60 -1.51
N SER A 347 -33.80 -7.66 -1.45
CA SER A 347 -34.66 -7.11 -2.51
C SER A 347 -34.51 -5.59 -2.65
N SER A 348 -34.12 -4.91 -1.57
CA SER A 348 -33.84 -3.47 -1.57
C SER A 348 -32.69 -3.07 -2.48
N ILE A 349 -31.80 -4.00 -2.88
CA ILE A 349 -30.72 -3.72 -3.85
C ILE A 349 -31.26 -3.21 -5.18
N GLY A 350 -32.51 -3.54 -5.54
CA GLY A 350 -33.17 -2.99 -6.74
C GLY A 350 -33.41 -1.48 -6.70
N GLN A 351 -33.32 -0.85 -5.52
CA GLN A 351 -33.49 0.60 -5.35
C GLN A 351 -32.27 1.41 -5.82
N LEU A 352 -31.13 0.75 -6.09
CA LEU A 352 -29.89 1.36 -6.59
C LEU A 352 -29.99 1.76 -8.07
N THR A 353 -30.92 2.65 -8.40
CA THR A 353 -31.28 2.98 -9.79
C THR A 353 -30.19 3.71 -10.60
N ASN A 354 -29.19 4.28 -9.94
CA ASN A 354 -28.05 4.96 -10.56
C ASN A 354 -26.84 4.05 -10.83
N ILE A 355 -26.89 2.78 -10.37
CA ILE A 355 -25.77 1.86 -10.50
C ILE A 355 -25.38 1.62 -11.96
N ARG A 356 -24.07 1.64 -12.23
CA ARG A 356 -23.46 1.46 -13.55
C ARG A 356 -22.59 0.21 -13.59
N THR A 357 -21.95 -0.10 -12.47
CA THR A 357 -21.09 -1.27 -12.28
C THR A 357 -21.50 -1.97 -10.99
N PHE A 358 -21.81 -3.26 -11.09
CA PHE A 358 -22.04 -4.12 -9.93
C PHE A 358 -21.16 -5.36 -10.07
N ALA A 359 -20.35 -5.63 -9.06
CA ALA A 359 -19.49 -6.80 -8.98
C ALA A 359 -19.81 -7.58 -7.71
N ALA A 360 -20.11 -8.87 -7.87
CA ALA A 360 -20.35 -9.81 -6.78
C ALA A 360 -19.73 -11.17 -7.14
N ASP A 361 -18.55 -11.14 -7.76
CA ASP A 361 -17.82 -12.34 -8.15
C ASP A 361 -17.39 -13.13 -6.92
N HIS A 362 -17.18 -14.44 -7.06
CA HIS A 362 -16.71 -15.31 -5.97
C HIS A 362 -17.53 -15.14 -4.68
N ASN A 363 -18.81 -15.47 -4.76
CA ASN A 363 -19.75 -15.52 -3.65
C ASN A 363 -20.53 -16.86 -3.70
N TYR A 364 -21.54 -17.00 -2.86
CA TYR A 364 -22.39 -18.20 -2.80
C TYR A 364 -23.83 -17.93 -3.28
N LEU A 365 -24.03 -16.92 -4.12
CA LEU A 365 -25.36 -16.50 -4.58
C LEU A 365 -26.05 -17.63 -5.32
N GLN A 366 -27.21 -18.07 -4.83
CA GLN A 366 -28.01 -19.13 -5.47
C GLN A 366 -29.03 -18.57 -6.46
N GLN A 367 -29.52 -17.36 -6.18
CA GLN A 367 -30.50 -16.64 -7.01
C GLN A 367 -30.23 -15.13 -6.90
N LEU A 368 -30.73 -14.39 -7.87
CA LEU A 368 -30.77 -12.93 -7.83
C LEU A 368 -32.22 -12.46 -7.58
N PRO A 369 -32.45 -11.41 -6.78
CA PRO A 369 -33.78 -10.87 -6.58
C PRO A 369 -34.34 -10.25 -7.87
N PRO A 370 -35.61 -10.48 -8.24
CA PRO A 370 -36.23 -9.88 -9.45
C PRO A 370 -36.08 -8.35 -9.54
N GLU A 371 -36.01 -7.69 -8.39
CA GLU A 371 -35.90 -6.24 -8.26
C GLU A 371 -34.66 -5.65 -8.97
N ILE A 372 -33.60 -6.44 -9.25
CA ILE A 372 -32.41 -5.98 -10.01
C ILE A 372 -32.77 -5.53 -11.43
N GLY A 373 -33.91 -5.98 -11.99
CA GLY A 373 -34.41 -5.49 -13.28
C GLY A 373 -34.72 -3.98 -13.29
N SER A 374 -34.78 -3.35 -12.11
CA SER A 374 -34.96 -1.90 -11.94
C SER A 374 -33.70 -1.09 -12.28
N TRP A 375 -32.52 -1.69 -12.38
CA TRP A 375 -31.27 -0.99 -12.68
C TRP A 375 -31.20 -0.56 -14.15
N LYS A 376 -31.84 0.55 -14.50
CA LYS A 376 -31.89 1.04 -15.90
C LYS A 376 -30.57 1.65 -16.38
N ASN A 377 -29.64 1.94 -15.47
CA ASN A 377 -28.35 2.56 -15.77
C ASN A 377 -27.17 1.59 -15.79
N ILE A 378 -27.38 0.34 -15.39
CA ILE A 378 -26.32 -0.67 -15.31
C ILE A 378 -25.71 -0.94 -16.69
N THR A 379 -24.38 -1.04 -16.72
CA THR A 379 -23.61 -1.30 -17.93
C THR A 379 -22.75 -2.55 -17.81
N VAL A 380 -22.24 -2.83 -16.61
CA VAL A 380 -21.35 -3.95 -16.34
C VAL A 380 -21.84 -4.71 -15.11
N LEU A 381 -21.99 -6.02 -15.27
CA LEU A 381 -22.33 -6.97 -14.22
C LEU A 381 -21.27 -8.07 -14.14
N PHE A 382 -20.67 -8.23 -12.98
CA PHE A 382 -19.78 -9.36 -12.70
C PHE A 382 -20.41 -10.24 -11.62
N LEU A 383 -20.68 -11.49 -11.99
CA LEU A 383 -21.36 -12.51 -11.18
C LEU A 383 -20.68 -13.88 -11.32
N HIS A 384 -19.40 -13.90 -11.71
CA HIS A 384 -18.70 -15.14 -11.95
C HIS A 384 -18.42 -15.90 -10.64
N SER A 385 -18.23 -17.21 -10.74
CA SER A 385 -17.91 -18.07 -9.59
C SER A 385 -18.94 -17.94 -8.46
N ASN A 386 -20.21 -18.20 -8.79
CA ASN A 386 -21.35 -18.20 -7.88
C ASN A 386 -22.14 -19.52 -8.00
N LYS A 387 -23.30 -19.63 -7.35
CA LYS A 387 -24.16 -20.82 -7.38
C LYS A 387 -25.48 -20.58 -8.12
N LEU A 388 -25.53 -19.61 -9.04
CA LEU A 388 -26.76 -19.20 -9.72
C LEU A 388 -27.32 -20.33 -10.59
N GLU A 389 -28.56 -20.74 -10.31
CA GLU A 389 -29.25 -21.79 -11.10
C GLU A 389 -30.15 -21.21 -12.19
N THR A 390 -30.71 -20.02 -11.95
CA THR A 390 -31.58 -19.29 -12.87
C THR A 390 -31.33 -17.78 -12.74
N LEU A 391 -31.74 -17.02 -13.74
CA LEU A 391 -31.72 -15.54 -13.71
C LEU A 391 -33.16 -15.00 -13.83
N PRO A 392 -33.50 -13.89 -13.18
CA PRO A 392 -34.84 -13.32 -13.23
C PRO A 392 -35.19 -12.77 -14.62
N GLU A 393 -36.45 -12.91 -15.03
CA GLU A 393 -36.95 -12.42 -16.33
C GLU A 393 -36.87 -10.89 -16.41
N GLU A 394 -36.94 -10.20 -15.28
CA GLU A 394 -36.88 -8.75 -15.12
C GLU A 394 -35.54 -8.16 -15.58
N MET A 395 -34.45 -8.95 -15.59
CA MET A 395 -33.17 -8.50 -16.14
C MET A 395 -33.25 -8.10 -17.63
N GLY A 396 -34.24 -8.62 -18.37
CA GLY A 396 -34.50 -8.19 -19.75
C GLY A 396 -34.84 -6.71 -19.88
N ASP A 397 -35.17 -6.02 -18.79
CA ASP A 397 -35.46 -4.59 -18.80
C ASP A 397 -34.21 -3.71 -18.51
N MET A 398 -33.02 -4.30 -18.38
CA MET A 398 -31.73 -3.61 -18.17
C MET A 398 -31.15 -3.13 -19.51
N GLN A 399 -31.82 -2.19 -20.16
CA GLN A 399 -31.59 -1.80 -21.56
C GLN A 399 -30.20 -1.23 -21.88
N LYS A 400 -29.42 -0.82 -20.88
CA LYS A 400 -28.04 -0.30 -21.02
C LYS A 400 -26.95 -1.33 -20.71
N LEU A 401 -27.32 -2.57 -20.36
CA LEU A 401 -26.37 -3.62 -20.03
C LEU A 401 -25.53 -3.96 -21.28
N LYS A 402 -24.20 -3.88 -21.12
CA LYS A 402 -23.23 -4.14 -22.20
C LYS A 402 -22.41 -5.38 -21.94
N VAL A 403 -21.98 -5.57 -20.70
CA VAL A 403 -21.09 -6.66 -20.30
C VAL A 403 -21.72 -7.38 -19.12
N ILE A 404 -21.84 -8.69 -19.24
CA ILE A 404 -22.22 -9.58 -18.14
C ILE A 404 -21.25 -10.76 -18.07
N ASN A 405 -20.74 -11.04 -16.88
CA ASN A 405 -19.97 -12.25 -16.62
C ASN A 405 -20.77 -13.20 -15.71
N LEU A 406 -21.10 -14.38 -16.23
CA LEU A 406 -21.84 -15.46 -15.57
C LEU A 406 -21.04 -16.77 -15.61
N SER A 407 -19.73 -16.72 -15.87
CA SER A 407 -18.91 -17.93 -15.89
C SER A 407 -18.89 -18.59 -14.51
N ASP A 408 -18.67 -19.90 -14.49
CA ASP A 408 -18.54 -20.68 -13.26
C ASP A 408 -19.76 -20.55 -12.32
N ASN A 409 -20.96 -20.75 -12.89
CA ASN A 409 -22.25 -20.82 -12.18
C ASN A 409 -22.92 -22.18 -12.43
N ARG A 410 -24.22 -22.31 -12.16
CA ARG A 410 -25.03 -23.53 -12.31
C ARG A 410 -26.24 -23.32 -13.21
N LEU A 411 -26.16 -22.36 -14.13
CA LEU A 411 -27.29 -21.95 -14.98
C LEU A 411 -27.71 -23.09 -15.90
N LYS A 412 -29.00 -23.42 -15.92
CA LYS A 412 -29.56 -24.39 -16.87
C LYS A 412 -29.87 -23.80 -18.24
N ASN A 413 -30.24 -22.53 -18.26
CA ASN A 413 -30.60 -21.75 -19.45
C ASN A 413 -30.65 -20.26 -19.05
N LEU A 414 -30.88 -19.38 -20.03
CA LEU A 414 -31.14 -17.96 -19.80
C LEU A 414 -32.63 -17.63 -20.07
N PRO A 415 -33.22 -16.65 -19.36
CA PRO A 415 -34.61 -16.24 -19.57
C PRO A 415 -34.81 -15.64 -20.97
N PHE A 416 -35.99 -15.85 -21.56
CA PHE A 416 -36.28 -15.38 -22.92
C PHE A 416 -36.23 -13.85 -23.03
N SER A 417 -36.48 -13.14 -21.94
CA SER A 417 -36.38 -11.68 -21.86
C SER A 417 -35.02 -11.12 -22.25
N PHE A 418 -33.92 -11.90 -22.19
CA PHE A 418 -32.59 -11.45 -22.61
C PHE A 418 -32.52 -11.10 -24.09
N THR A 419 -33.47 -11.57 -24.92
CA THR A 419 -33.63 -11.12 -26.30
C THR A 419 -33.92 -9.61 -26.44
N LYS A 420 -34.36 -8.95 -25.36
CA LYS A 420 -34.59 -7.51 -25.29
C LYS A 420 -33.31 -6.68 -25.06
N LEU A 421 -32.19 -7.31 -24.68
CA LEU A 421 -30.94 -6.62 -24.33
C LEU A 421 -30.16 -6.22 -25.60
N GLN A 422 -30.58 -5.14 -26.26
CA GLN A 422 -30.04 -4.72 -27.55
C GLN A 422 -28.61 -4.15 -27.48
N GLN A 423 -28.15 -3.70 -26.31
CA GLN A 423 -26.81 -3.12 -26.12
C GLN A 423 -25.77 -4.13 -25.63
N LEU A 424 -26.14 -5.40 -25.46
CA LEU A 424 -25.24 -6.42 -24.94
C LEU A 424 -24.12 -6.72 -25.94
N THR A 425 -22.89 -6.41 -25.58
CA THR A 425 -21.69 -6.63 -26.42
C THR A 425 -20.87 -7.83 -25.97
N ALA A 426 -20.93 -8.17 -24.68
CA ALA A 426 -20.23 -9.33 -24.12
C ALA A 426 -21.07 -10.05 -23.06
N MET A 427 -21.10 -11.37 -23.15
CA MET A 427 -21.69 -12.29 -22.20
C MET A 427 -20.76 -13.48 -22.05
N TRP A 428 -20.10 -13.57 -20.89
CA TRP A 428 -19.21 -14.66 -20.57
C TRP A 428 -19.97 -15.74 -19.82
N LEU A 429 -19.99 -16.97 -20.37
CA LEU A 429 -20.65 -18.14 -19.77
C LEU A 429 -19.64 -19.21 -19.32
N SER A 430 -18.36 -19.07 -19.71
CA SER A 430 -17.26 -19.98 -19.38
C SER A 430 -15.93 -19.24 -19.45
N ASP A 431 -14.96 -19.63 -18.61
CA ASP A 431 -13.64 -18.98 -18.53
C ASP A 431 -12.78 -19.17 -19.79
N ASN A 432 -12.99 -20.27 -20.52
CA ASN A 432 -12.25 -20.59 -21.75
C ASN A 432 -13.00 -20.16 -23.03
N GLN A 433 -13.92 -19.21 -22.90
CA GLN A 433 -14.71 -18.71 -24.03
C GLN A 433 -13.85 -17.82 -24.95
N SER A 434 -13.80 -18.14 -26.24
CA SER A 434 -12.94 -17.42 -27.21
C SER A 434 -13.58 -16.18 -27.84
N LYS A 435 -14.91 -16.06 -27.76
CA LYS A 435 -15.68 -14.93 -28.32
C LYS A 435 -16.54 -14.30 -27.24
N PRO A 436 -16.63 -12.96 -27.16
CA PRO A 436 -17.39 -12.29 -26.09
C PRO A 436 -18.89 -12.56 -26.14
N LEU A 437 -19.47 -12.92 -27.29
CA LEU A 437 -20.90 -13.23 -27.42
C LEU A 437 -21.08 -14.48 -28.28
N ILE A 438 -21.74 -15.50 -27.72
CA ILE A 438 -22.08 -16.74 -28.42
C ILE A 438 -23.56 -16.68 -28.83
N PRO A 439 -23.92 -17.06 -30.07
CA PRO A 439 -25.32 -17.11 -30.50
C PRO A 439 -26.19 -18.00 -29.60
N LEU A 440 -27.34 -17.48 -29.20
CA LEU A 440 -28.33 -18.19 -28.39
C LEU A 440 -29.45 -18.78 -29.27
N GLN A 441 -29.94 -19.95 -28.91
CA GLN A 441 -31.07 -20.65 -29.54
C GLN A 441 -32.31 -20.54 -28.66
N LYS A 442 -33.49 -20.51 -29.29
CA LYS A 442 -34.78 -20.42 -28.61
C LYS A 442 -35.36 -21.82 -28.48
N GLU A 443 -35.60 -22.26 -27.26
CA GLU A 443 -36.18 -23.56 -26.96
C GLU A 443 -37.32 -23.45 -25.96
N THR A 444 -38.21 -24.44 -25.92
CA THR A 444 -39.24 -24.55 -24.89
C THR A 444 -38.71 -25.48 -23.80
N ASP A 445 -38.57 -24.96 -22.59
CA ASP A 445 -38.12 -25.76 -21.44
C ASP A 445 -39.14 -26.86 -21.12
N SER A 446 -38.67 -28.10 -21.00
CA SER A 446 -39.55 -29.26 -20.82
C SER A 446 -40.28 -29.26 -19.47
N GLU A 447 -39.65 -28.70 -18.43
CA GLU A 447 -40.21 -28.66 -17.07
C GLU A 447 -41.22 -27.52 -16.91
N THR A 448 -40.87 -26.31 -17.34
CA THR A 448 -41.69 -25.11 -17.12
C THR A 448 -42.61 -24.75 -18.29
N GLN A 449 -42.42 -25.37 -19.47
CA GLN A 449 -43.12 -25.05 -20.72
C GLN A 449 -42.95 -23.58 -21.17
N LYS A 450 -41.95 -22.86 -20.63
CA LYS A 450 -41.62 -21.49 -21.01
C LYS A 450 -40.59 -21.49 -22.13
N MET A 451 -40.59 -20.42 -22.93
CA MET A 451 -39.49 -20.17 -23.85
C MET A 451 -38.25 -19.78 -23.06
N VAL A 452 -37.10 -20.35 -23.40
CA VAL A 452 -35.80 -20.07 -22.80
C VAL A 452 -34.73 -19.94 -23.89
N LEU A 453 -33.58 -19.38 -23.53
CA LEU A 453 -32.42 -19.27 -24.38
C LEU A 453 -31.34 -20.25 -23.95
N THR A 454 -30.79 -20.99 -24.91
CA THR A 454 -29.72 -21.97 -24.66
C THR A 454 -28.61 -21.88 -25.71
N ASN A 455 -27.49 -22.55 -25.45
CA ASN A 455 -26.39 -22.82 -26.37
C ASN A 455 -25.58 -24.00 -25.79
N TYR A 456 -24.47 -24.34 -26.43
CA TYR A 456 -23.63 -25.48 -26.03
C TYR A 456 -22.92 -25.33 -24.67
N MET A 457 -23.01 -24.17 -24.00
CA MET A 457 -22.46 -23.94 -22.65
C MET A 457 -23.47 -24.25 -21.54
N PHE A 458 -24.72 -24.61 -21.88
CA PHE A 458 -25.76 -24.98 -20.93
C PHE A 458 -26.05 -26.49 -20.95
N PRO A 459 -26.42 -27.11 -19.82
CA PRO A 459 -26.37 -26.52 -18.47
C PRO A 459 -24.92 -26.32 -18.01
N GLN A 460 -24.65 -25.22 -17.31
CA GLN A 460 -23.36 -25.02 -16.66
C GLN A 460 -23.21 -26.06 -15.55
N GLN A 461 -22.10 -26.78 -15.58
CA GLN A 461 -21.75 -27.73 -14.53
C GLN A 461 -20.80 -27.06 -13.55
N PRO A 462 -20.99 -27.26 -12.24
CA PRO A 462 -20.01 -26.80 -11.27
C PRO A 462 -18.66 -27.46 -11.57
N ARG A 463 -17.57 -26.70 -11.40
CA ARG A 463 -16.24 -27.29 -11.33
C ARG A 463 -16.24 -28.33 -10.21
N THR A 464 -16.18 -29.59 -10.59
CA THR A 464 -15.99 -30.69 -9.66
C THR A 464 -14.53 -30.64 -9.25
N GLU A 465 -14.25 -30.39 -7.97
CA GLU A 465 -12.88 -30.51 -7.42
C GLU A 465 -12.29 -31.91 -7.66
N ASP A 466 -13.15 -32.91 -7.91
CA ASP A 466 -12.77 -34.31 -8.16
C ASP A 466 -12.68 -34.73 -9.64
N VAL A 467 -12.98 -33.86 -10.61
CA VAL A 467 -12.73 -34.20 -12.02
C VAL A 467 -11.35 -33.71 -12.39
N MET A 468 -10.35 -34.51 -11.99
CA MET A 468 -9.18 -34.67 -12.83
C MET A 468 -9.72 -35.05 -14.20
N PHE A 469 -9.52 -34.18 -15.21
CA PHE A 469 -9.52 -34.66 -16.58
C PHE A 469 -8.50 -35.80 -16.59
N ILE A 470 -8.98 -37.05 -16.66
CA ILE A 470 -8.17 -38.14 -17.19
C ILE A 470 -8.02 -37.79 -18.67
N SER A 471 -7.08 -36.88 -18.92
CA SER A 471 -6.43 -36.79 -20.20
C SER A 471 -5.82 -38.16 -20.40
N ASP A 472 -6.22 -38.87 -21.46
CA ASP A 472 -5.65 -40.14 -21.92
C ASP A 472 -4.19 -39.98 -22.38
N ASN A 473 -3.38 -39.25 -21.62
CA ASN A 473 -1.94 -39.21 -21.72
C ASN A 473 -1.38 -39.74 -20.40
N GLU A 474 -1.19 -41.06 -20.36
CA GLU A 474 -0.23 -41.70 -19.48
C GLU A 474 1.15 -41.03 -19.63
N SER A 475 1.44 -40.01 -18.82
CA SER A 475 2.81 -39.55 -18.53
C SER A 475 2.90 -38.37 -17.56
N PHE A 476 1.84 -38.00 -16.81
CA PHE A 476 1.99 -36.99 -15.78
C PHE A 476 2.16 -37.61 -14.39
N ASN A 477 3.42 -37.73 -13.95
CA ASN A 477 3.77 -38.08 -12.59
C ASN A 477 4.15 -36.80 -11.81
N PRO A 478 3.32 -36.34 -10.86
CA PRO A 478 3.53 -35.09 -10.12
C PRO A 478 4.87 -35.04 -9.40
N SER A 479 5.35 -36.18 -8.89
CA SER A 479 6.64 -36.27 -8.19
C SER A 479 7.84 -36.06 -9.13
N LEU A 480 7.79 -36.59 -10.36
CA LEU A 480 8.80 -36.35 -11.39
C LEU A 480 8.73 -34.92 -11.94
N TRP A 481 7.55 -34.28 -11.93
CA TRP A 481 7.41 -32.88 -12.32
C TRP A 481 7.92 -31.92 -11.23
N GLU A 482 7.73 -32.24 -9.94
CA GLU A 482 8.31 -31.50 -8.82
C GLU A 482 9.85 -31.64 -8.79
N GLU A 483 10.36 -32.86 -9.07
CA GLU A 483 11.78 -33.12 -9.25
C GLU A 483 12.33 -32.43 -10.51
N GLN A 484 11.61 -32.45 -11.64
CA GLN A 484 11.99 -31.68 -12.83
C GLN A 484 11.87 -30.17 -12.60
N ARG A 485 10.96 -29.66 -11.77
CA ARG A 485 10.93 -28.24 -11.38
C ARG A 485 12.14 -27.87 -10.53
N LYS A 486 12.53 -28.74 -9.60
CA LYS A 486 13.76 -28.56 -8.81
C LYS A 486 15.02 -28.68 -9.67
N GLN A 487 15.03 -29.53 -10.70
CA GLN A 487 16.13 -29.62 -11.67
C GLN A 487 16.11 -28.46 -12.68
N ARG A 488 14.94 -27.98 -13.12
CA ARG A 488 14.79 -26.81 -14.02
C ARG A 488 14.98 -25.46 -13.31
N ALA A 489 14.91 -25.43 -11.98
CA ALA A 489 15.37 -24.30 -11.17
C ALA A 489 16.91 -24.15 -11.20
N GLN A 490 17.62 -25.15 -11.73
CA GLN A 490 19.01 -25.06 -12.17
C GLN A 490 19.09 -25.15 -13.70
N VAL A 491 18.50 -24.18 -14.39
CA VAL A 491 18.93 -23.90 -15.77
C VAL A 491 19.94 -22.76 -15.68
N ALA A 492 21.22 -23.15 -15.67
CA ALA A 492 22.30 -22.26 -16.05
C ALA A 492 22.05 -21.82 -17.50
N PHE A 493 22.18 -20.53 -17.77
CA PHE A 493 22.39 -20.08 -19.14
C PHE A 493 23.77 -20.60 -19.55
N GLU A 494 23.82 -21.59 -20.44
CA GLU A 494 24.99 -21.82 -21.28
C GLU A 494 25.12 -20.57 -22.17
N CYS A 495 25.92 -19.61 -21.72
CA CYS A 495 26.62 -18.75 -22.66
C CYS A 495 27.71 -19.61 -23.28
N ASP A 496 27.54 -19.96 -24.56
CA ASP A 496 28.63 -20.41 -25.42
C ASP A 496 29.70 -19.29 -25.49
N GLU A 497 30.62 -19.28 -24.52
CA GLU A 497 31.87 -18.53 -24.59
C GLU A 497 33.02 -19.48 -24.94
N ASP A 498 33.01 -20.00 -26.17
CA ASP A 498 34.21 -20.51 -26.82
C ASP A 498 34.55 -19.63 -28.02
N LYS A 499 35.25 -18.52 -27.72
CA LYS A 499 36.44 -18.01 -28.43
C LYS A 499 36.87 -16.67 -27.83
N ASP A 500 37.65 -16.71 -26.75
CA ASP A 500 39.01 -16.18 -26.83
C ASP A 500 39.81 -16.55 -25.59
N GLU A 501 40.93 -17.23 -25.82
CA GLU A 501 41.96 -17.54 -24.83
C GLU A 501 42.61 -16.25 -24.32
N ARG A 502 42.59 -16.01 -22.99
CA ARG A 502 43.77 -15.60 -22.20
C ARG A 502 43.49 -15.39 -20.70
N GLU A 503 44.12 -16.27 -19.91
CA GLU A 503 44.78 -16.05 -18.62
C GLU A 503 44.12 -15.21 -17.50
N ALA A 504 43.63 -15.87 -16.43
CA ALA A 504 44.17 -15.79 -15.05
C ALA A 504 43.23 -16.47 -14.00
N PRO A 505 43.76 -16.98 -12.86
CA PRO A 505 43.04 -17.84 -11.91
C PRO A 505 42.54 -17.06 -10.64
N PRO A 506 41.94 -17.70 -9.61
CA PRO A 506 40.59 -17.45 -9.12
C PRO A 506 40.48 -16.52 -7.90
N ARG A 507 39.32 -15.89 -7.71
CA ARG A 507 38.84 -15.43 -6.38
C ARG A 507 37.41 -15.94 -6.17
N GLU A 508 37.26 -16.81 -5.18
CA GLU A 508 35.98 -17.32 -4.70
C GLU A 508 35.13 -16.19 -4.10
N GLY A 509 33.93 -16.03 -4.62
CA GLY A 509 32.85 -15.28 -3.99
C GLY A 509 31.54 -16.00 -4.29
N ASN A 510 31.03 -16.78 -3.35
CA ASN A 510 29.76 -17.48 -3.48
C ASN A 510 28.59 -16.49 -3.41
N LEU A 511 28.24 -15.86 -4.53
CA LEU A 511 26.98 -15.15 -4.68
C LEU A 511 25.87 -16.17 -5.02
N LYS A 512 25.09 -16.58 -4.01
CA LYS A 512 23.83 -17.30 -4.22
C LYS A 512 22.74 -16.28 -4.54
N ARG A 513 22.12 -16.40 -5.71
CA ARG A 513 20.89 -15.67 -6.04
C ARG A 513 19.72 -16.35 -5.34
N TYR A 514 19.15 -15.66 -4.35
CA TYR A 514 17.84 -16.02 -3.81
C TYR A 514 16.75 -15.43 -4.73
N PRO A 515 15.58 -16.09 -4.85
CA PRO A 515 14.45 -15.48 -5.52
C PRO A 515 14.14 -14.13 -4.87
N THR A 516 13.88 -13.11 -5.69
CA THR A 516 13.49 -11.78 -5.23
C THR A 516 12.23 -11.93 -4.35
N PRO A 517 12.28 -11.56 -3.05
CA PRO A 517 11.12 -11.67 -2.16
C PRO A 517 9.95 -10.83 -2.68
N TYR A 518 8.72 -11.15 -2.27
CA TYR A 518 7.56 -10.33 -2.59
C TYR A 518 7.73 -8.90 -2.03
N PRO A 519 7.08 -7.86 -2.59
CA PRO A 519 7.27 -6.47 -2.17
C PRO A 519 7.16 -6.24 -0.66
N ASP A 520 6.23 -6.91 0.01
CA ASP A 520 6.04 -6.79 1.47
C ASP A 520 7.15 -7.48 2.27
N GLU A 521 7.69 -8.59 1.77
CA GLU A 521 8.85 -9.25 2.36
C GLU A 521 10.12 -8.43 2.15
N LEU A 522 10.29 -7.81 0.98
CA LEU A 522 11.35 -6.85 0.70
C LEU A 522 11.25 -5.64 1.64
N LYS A 523 10.05 -5.06 1.82
CA LYS A 523 9.81 -3.98 2.77
C LYS A 523 10.18 -4.40 4.20
N ASN A 524 9.75 -5.58 4.65
CA ASN A 524 10.08 -6.10 5.98
C ASN A 524 11.58 -6.40 6.16
N MET A 525 12.26 -6.86 5.11
CA MET A 525 13.70 -7.08 5.11
C MET A 525 14.46 -5.75 5.14
N VAL A 526 14.05 -4.76 4.35
CA VAL A 526 14.62 -3.40 4.39
C VAL A 526 14.43 -2.78 5.78
N LYS A 527 13.23 -2.87 6.35
CA LYS A 527 12.94 -2.46 7.74
C LYS A 527 13.90 -3.13 8.72
N THR A 528 14.04 -4.45 8.65
CA THR A 528 14.92 -5.22 9.56
C THR A 528 16.38 -4.79 9.46
N VAL A 529 16.89 -4.64 8.22
CA VAL A 529 18.28 -4.23 7.98
C VAL A 529 18.54 -2.82 8.48
N GLN A 530 17.61 -1.88 8.24
CA GLN A 530 17.79 -0.50 8.65
C GLN A 530 17.63 -0.29 10.16
N THR A 531 16.73 -1.01 10.85
CA THR A 531 16.67 -1.02 12.31
C THR A 531 17.97 -1.53 12.93
N ILE A 532 18.62 -2.53 12.30
CA ILE A 532 19.93 -3.02 12.74
C ILE A 532 21.01 -1.95 12.53
N VAL A 533 21.04 -1.29 11.37
CA VAL A 533 21.99 -0.21 11.09
C VAL A 533 21.83 0.97 12.06
N HIS A 534 20.59 1.35 12.40
CA HIS A 534 20.33 2.41 13.37
C HIS A 534 20.82 2.02 14.78
N ARG A 535 20.55 0.79 15.21
CA ARG A 535 21.04 0.28 16.51
C ARG A 535 22.57 0.29 16.59
N LEU A 536 23.25 -0.08 15.52
CA LEU A 536 24.72 -0.07 15.46
C LEU A 536 25.29 1.36 15.52
N LYS A 537 24.63 2.35 14.90
CA LYS A 537 25.03 3.78 15.00
C LYS A 537 24.80 4.38 16.39
N ASP A 538 23.73 3.99 17.07
CA ASP A 538 23.45 4.43 18.46
C ASP A 538 24.41 3.81 19.47
N GLU A 539 24.96 2.63 19.19
CA GLU A 539 26.01 1.99 19.99
C GLU A 539 27.38 2.66 19.78
N GLU A 540 27.72 3.06 18.55
CA GLU A 540 28.97 3.78 18.25
C GLU A 540 29.02 5.21 18.85
N THR A 541 27.87 5.90 18.94
CA THR A 541 27.82 7.26 19.52
C THR A 541 27.88 7.29 21.05
N ASN A 542 27.61 6.17 21.74
CA ASN A 542 27.69 6.08 23.20
C ASN A 542 29.09 5.70 23.73
N GLU A 543 30.00 5.20 22.88
CA GLU A 543 31.37 4.90 23.31
C GLU A 543 32.33 6.12 23.23
N ASP A 544 31.96 7.20 22.53
CA ASP A 544 32.86 8.34 22.29
C ASP A 544 32.72 9.50 23.31
N SER A 545 31.88 9.35 24.35
CA SER A 545 31.70 10.37 25.40
C SER A 545 32.43 10.06 26.71
N GLY A 546 33.62 9.46 26.65
CA GLY A 546 34.44 9.31 27.84
C GLY A 546 35.80 8.67 27.63
N LYS A 547 36.85 9.50 27.42
CA LYS A 547 38.14 9.42 28.13
C LYS A 547 39.14 10.45 27.58
N ASP A 548 39.39 11.48 28.37
CA ASP A 548 40.65 12.24 28.36
C ASP A 548 41.57 11.64 29.45
N LEU A 549 42.77 11.19 29.06
CA LEU A 549 44.08 11.29 29.76
C LEU A 549 45.09 10.24 29.21
N LYS A 550 46.20 10.76 28.66
CA LYS A 550 47.44 10.10 28.17
C LYS A 550 48.37 9.61 29.33
N PRO A 551 49.58 9.07 29.07
CA PRO A 551 50.05 7.99 28.16
C PRO A 551 51.06 7.02 28.85
N HIS A 552 51.66 6.09 28.07
CA HIS A 552 52.79 5.14 28.31
C HIS A 552 52.36 3.66 28.26
N GLU A 553 53.06 2.71 27.65
CA GLU A 553 54.24 2.62 26.75
C GLU A 553 54.26 1.15 26.26
N ASP A 554 54.86 0.87 25.11
CA ASP A 554 55.44 -0.43 24.71
C ASP A 554 54.56 -1.69 24.57
N GLN A 555 54.31 -2.15 23.32
CA GLN A 555 55.17 -3.11 22.59
C GLN A 555 54.44 -3.80 21.41
N GLN A 556 55.02 -3.60 20.23
CA GLN A 556 55.21 -4.51 19.07
C GLN A 556 54.16 -5.60 18.72
N VAL A 557 53.48 -5.33 17.60
CA VAL A 557 53.41 -6.11 16.33
C VAL A 557 53.79 -7.61 16.36
N VAL A 558 52.91 -8.44 15.78
CA VAL A 558 53.13 -9.44 14.68
C VAL A 558 51.88 -10.37 14.68
N ASN A 559 50.95 -10.20 13.74
CA ASN A 559 50.86 -10.85 12.42
C ASN A 559 50.72 -12.38 12.40
N ASN A 560 49.82 -12.78 11.50
CA ASN A 560 49.64 -14.07 10.83
C ASN A 560 48.70 -15.09 11.50
N ASP A 561 47.95 -15.92 10.79
CA ASP A 561 47.44 -16.04 9.42
C ASP A 561 46.82 -17.46 9.37
N VAL A 562 45.97 -17.76 8.38
CA VAL A 562 45.54 -19.11 7.95
C VAL A 562 44.61 -19.89 8.93
N GLY A 563 43.53 -20.54 8.53
CA GLY A 563 42.99 -20.85 7.21
C GLY A 563 41.92 -21.95 7.37
N VAL A 564 40.95 -21.93 6.46
CA VAL A 564 39.83 -22.87 6.36
C VAL A 564 40.21 -24.04 5.45
N LYS A 565 39.87 -25.28 5.86
CA LYS A 565 39.55 -26.45 5.00
C LYS A 565 38.61 -27.37 5.78
N THR A 566 37.31 -27.42 5.48
CA THR A 566 36.58 -28.18 4.43
C THR A 566 36.38 -29.67 4.68
N SER A 567 35.08 -30.03 4.60
CA SER A 567 34.46 -31.20 3.99
C SER A 567 34.50 -32.58 4.67
N GLU A 568 33.31 -32.95 5.14
CA GLU A 568 32.48 -34.09 4.71
C GLU A 568 32.82 -35.54 5.02
N SER A 569 31.78 -36.17 5.57
CA SER A 569 31.26 -37.52 5.29
C SER A 569 31.98 -38.72 5.90
N THR A 570 31.25 -39.45 6.75
CA THR A 570 30.92 -40.87 6.53
C THR A 570 29.89 -41.36 7.56
N THR A 571 28.76 -41.83 7.04
CA THR A 571 27.98 -43.01 7.43
C THR A 571 28.37 -43.76 8.71
N ALA A 572 27.40 -44.01 9.61
CA ALA A 572 27.07 -45.37 10.06
C ALA A 572 25.79 -45.41 10.92
N VAL A 573 24.96 -46.39 10.60
CA VAL A 573 23.69 -46.78 11.18
C VAL A 573 23.92 -47.70 12.39
N ARG A 574 23.24 -47.48 13.53
CA ARG A 574 22.51 -48.53 14.30
C ARG A 574 22.04 -48.11 15.71
N SER A 575 20.72 -48.02 15.84
CA SER A 575 19.85 -48.79 16.76
C SER A 575 19.95 -48.69 18.30
N LYS A 576 18.75 -48.53 18.89
CA LYS A 576 18.26 -48.92 20.24
C LYS A 576 18.78 -48.09 21.41
N ALA A 577 18.07 -47.93 22.54
CA ALA A 577 16.66 -48.04 22.95
C ALA A 577 16.70 -47.65 24.45
N ASP A 578 15.60 -47.06 24.92
CA ASP A 578 15.05 -47.15 26.28
C ASP A 578 15.78 -46.57 27.52
N GLU A 579 15.02 -45.62 28.11
CA GLU A 579 14.53 -45.59 29.49
C GLU A 579 15.46 -45.32 30.71
N ARG A 580 15.15 -44.17 31.33
CA ARG A 580 14.74 -43.94 32.73
C ARG A 580 15.73 -44.11 33.91
N GLU A 581 15.82 -42.98 34.64
CA GLU A 581 15.73 -42.84 36.12
C GLU A 581 16.82 -43.41 37.04
N LYS A 582 17.59 -42.53 37.73
CA LYS A 582 17.41 -42.14 39.15
C LYS A 582 18.71 -41.61 39.83
N TYR A 583 18.58 -40.39 40.39
CA TYR A 583 19.02 -39.87 41.71
C TYR A 583 20.49 -39.95 42.24
N MET A 584 20.99 -38.73 42.53
CA MET A 584 21.74 -38.22 43.71
C MET A 584 23.23 -38.58 43.93
N ILE A 585 24.12 -37.57 43.95
CA ILE A 585 24.72 -36.88 45.13
C ILE A 585 25.83 -35.94 44.60
N GLY A 586 25.88 -34.70 45.10
CA GLY A 586 26.78 -33.65 44.63
C GLY A 586 28.19 -33.62 45.23
N ASN A 587 29.05 -32.82 44.60
CA ASN A 587 30.08 -32.02 45.26
C ASN A 587 30.51 -30.85 44.34
N SER A 588 30.64 -29.68 44.95
CA SER A 588 30.97 -28.34 44.43
C SER A 588 32.45 -28.25 43.99
N ILE A 589 33.00 -27.29 43.22
CA ILE A 589 32.91 -25.81 43.09
C ILE A 589 33.56 -25.41 41.69
N PRO A 590 33.74 -24.13 41.29
CA PRO A 590 32.87 -23.23 40.51
C PRO A 590 33.38 -22.88 39.08
N LYS A 591 32.47 -22.46 38.17
CA LYS A 591 32.49 -21.15 37.46
C LYS A 591 31.63 -21.16 36.16
N THR A 592 30.76 -20.15 36.11
CA THR A 592 30.30 -19.37 34.93
C THR A 592 29.43 -20.04 33.86
N SER A 593 28.09 -19.91 33.99
CA SER A 593 27.14 -19.51 32.93
C SER A 593 25.67 -19.72 33.38
N GLU A 594 25.09 -18.76 34.10
CA GLU A 594 23.64 -18.74 34.38
C GLU A 594 23.09 -17.32 34.22
N PRO A 595 22.58 -16.98 33.03
CA PRO A 595 21.40 -16.11 32.97
C PRO A 595 20.27 -16.66 32.05
N GLU A 596 20.53 -17.63 31.18
CA GLU A 596 19.56 -18.06 30.16
C GLU A 596 18.51 -19.05 30.69
N ALA A 597 18.89 -19.95 31.60
CA ALA A 597 17.98 -20.98 32.11
C ALA A 597 16.86 -20.41 33.00
N GLU A 598 17.16 -19.42 33.87
CA GLU A 598 16.15 -18.72 34.67
C GLU A 598 15.21 -17.87 33.81
N MET A 599 15.72 -17.29 32.70
CA MET A 599 14.89 -16.49 31.79
C MET A 599 13.90 -17.36 31.03
N ILE A 600 14.34 -18.53 30.54
CA ILE A 600 13.47 -19.50 29.84
C ILE A 600 12.40 -20.05 30.81
N GLN A 601 12.78 -20.35 32.06
CA GLN A 601 11.83 -20.87 33.04
C GLN A 601 10.79 -19.81 33.45
N ARG A 602 11.18 -18.53 33.55
CA ARG A 602 10.24 -17.41 33.78
C ARG A 602 9.32 -17.17 32.57
N ILE A 603 9.83 -17.27 31.35
CA ILE A 603 9.02 -17.14 30.12
C ILE A 603 7.99 -18.28 30.05
N GLN A 604 8.38 -19.50 30.39
CA GLN A 604 7.50 -20.67 30.34
C GLN A 604 6.41 -20.62 31.42
N ILE A 605 6.72 -20.09 32.62
CA ILE A 605 5.71 -19.82 33.66
C ILE A 605 4.75 -18.70 33.24
N LEU A 606 5.25 -17.62 32.63
CA LEU A 606 4.41 -16.53 32.10
C LEU A 606 3.49 -17.00 30.97
N TYR A 607 3.96 -17.92 30.12
CA TYR A 607 3.16 -18.50 29.04
C TYR A 607 2.06 -19.42 29.60
N GLN A 608 2.39 -20.25 30.59
CA GLN A 608 1.42 -21.09 31.30
C GLN A 608 0.37 -20.25 32.03
N MET A 609 0.76 -19.16 32.70
CA MET A 609 -0.19 -18.24 33.35
C MET A 609 -1.10 -17.51 32.35
N LYS A 610 -0.58 -17.11 31.19
CA LYS A 610 -1.41 -16.53 30.10
C LYS A 610 -2.41 -17.54 29.55
N LEU A 611 -1.98 -18.77 29.29
CA LEU A 611 -2.88 -19.85 28.82
C LEU A 611 -3.96 -20.18 29.86
N HIS A 612 -3.62 -20.22 31.15
CA HIS A 612 -4.61 -20.42 32.21
C HIS A 612 -5.61 -19.26 32.32
N THR A 613 -5.14 -18.02 32.14
CA THR A 613 -6.01 -16.82 32.15
C THR A 613 -6.96 -16.81 30.94
N ILE A 614 -6.48 -17.22 29.77
CA ILE A 614 -7.30 -17.37 28.56
C ILE A 614 -8.33 -18.49 28.76
N ALA A 615 -7.93 -19.64 29.31
CA ALA A 615 -8.86 -20.74 29.61
C ALA A 615 -9.94 -20.31 30.61
N ILE A 616 -9.60 -19.56 31.66
CA ILE A 616 -10.57 -19.02 32.63
C ILE A 616 -11.53 -18.04 31.95
N ARG A 617 -11.03 -17.15 31.06
CA ARG A 617 -11.88 -16.22 30.29
C ARG A 617 -12.84 -16.96 29.36
N ILE A 618 -12.36 -17.96 28.62
CA ILE A 618 -13.22 -18.78 27.74
C ILE A 618 -14.28 -19.51 28.57
N THR A 619 -13.90 -20.09 29.71
CA THR A 619 -14.85 -20.82 30.58
C THR A 619 -15.90 -19.87 31.18
N ALA A 620 -15.51 -18.64 31.54
CA ALA A 620 -16.42 -17.60 32.01
C ALA A 620 -17.40 -17.15 30.92
N THR A 621 -16.93 -16.97 29.68
CA THR A 621 -17.78 -16.62 28.52
C THR A 621 -18.78 -17.73 28.20
N VAL A 622 -18.33 -19.00 28.24
CA VAL A 622 -19.21 -20.17 28.02
C VAL A 622 -20.26 -20.28 29.13
N LEU A 623 -19.90 -20.03 30.40
CA LEU A 623 -20.85 -20.02 31.51
C LEU A 623 -21.86 -18.87 31.41
N LEU A 624 -21.44 -17.69 30.93
CA LEU A 624 -22.32 -16.55 30.64
C LEU A 624 -23.31 -16.89 29.52
N HIS A 625 -22.86 -17.51 28.43
CA HIS A 625 -23.74 -17.96 27.36
C HIS A 625 -24.69 -19.08 27.78
N LEU A 626 -24.24 -20.04 28.60
CA LEU A 626 -25.14 -21.04 29.19
C LEU A 626 -26.19 -20.39 30.11
N GLY A 627 -25.79 -19.40 30.90
CA GLY A 627 -26.71 -18.63 31.74
C GLY A 627 -27.78 -17.90 30.92
N CYS A 628 -27.38 -17.22 29.84
CA CYS A 628 -28.31 -16.59 28.92
C CYS A 628 -29.24 -17.60 28.24
N LEU A 629 -28.73 -18.78 27.85
CA LEU A 629 -29.53 -19.84 27.21
C LEU A 629 -30.56 -20.43 28.18
N ILE A 630 -30.17 -20.66 29.45
CA ILE A 630 -31.07 -21.12 30.51
C ILE A 630 -32.16 -20.08 30.79
N GLN A 631 -31.79 -18.80 30.81
CA GLN A 631 -32.74 -17.71 31.03
C GLN A 631 -33.71 -17.56 29.85
N PHE A 632 -33.24 -17.76 28.62
CA PHE A 632 -34.08 -17.79 27.42
C PHE A 632 -35.04 -18.99 27.40
N LEU A 633 -34.56 -20.17 27.82
CA LEU A 633 -35.38 -21.38 27.99
C LEU A 633 -36.42 -21.21 29.11
N LEU A 634 -36.08 -20.57 30.23
CA LEU A 634 -37.02 -20.25 31.32
C LEU A 634 -38.11 -19.28 30.85
N ILE A 635 -37.76 -18.26 30.05
CA ILE A 635 -38.73 -17.33 29.45
C ILE A 635 -39.65 -18.07 28.49
N LEU A 636 -39.14 -18.97 27.65
CA LEU A 636 -39.94 -19.81 26.75
C LEU A 636 -40.88 -20.76 27.51
N ILE A 637 -40.47 -21.28 28.68
CA ILE A 637 -41.31 -22.13 29.53
C ILE A 637 -42.43 -21.31 30.18
N VAL A 638 -42.16 -20.09 30.65
CA VAL A 638 -43.16 -19.19 31.26
C VAL A 638 -44.18 -18.68 30.22
N VAL A 639 -43.75 -18.43 28.98
CA VAL A 639 -44.63 -17.93 27.89
C VAL A 639 -45.50 -19.05 27.28
N LYS A 640 -45.17 -20.32 27.47
CA LYS A 640 -45.95 -21.48 26.97
C LYS A 640 -46.96 -22.06 27.95
N ILE A 641 -47.13 -21.52 29.16
CA ILE A 641 -48.19 -21.97 30.07
C ILE A 641 -49.51 -21.33 29.63
N PRO A 642 -50.53 -22.10 29.17
CA PRO A 642 -51.82 -21.56 28.83
C PRO A 642 -52.47 -20.99 30.09
N HIS A 643 -53.09 -19.81 29.97
CA HIS A 643 -53.77 -19.09 31.05
C HIS A 643 -54.96 -19.85 31.68
N SER A 644 -55.20 -21.11 31.29
CA SER A 644 -56.24 -22.01 31.77
C SER A 644 -55.77 -23.05 32.81
N ALA A 645 -54.50 -23.01 33.27
CA ALA A 645 -53.96 -23.95 34.27
C ALA A 645 -53.61 -23.32 35.63
N LEU A 646 -53.97 -22.05 35.85
CA LEU A 646 -53.83 -21.34 37.13
C LEU A 646 -55.20 -20.89 37.64
N GLN A 647 -56.03 -21.87 38.01
CA GLN A 647 -57.16 -21.74 38.93
C GLN A 647 -57.28 -23.00 39.77
#